data_AF-A2DBM9-F1
#
_entry.id   AF-A2DBM9-F1
#
_cell.length_a   1.000
_cell.length_b   1.000
_cell.length_c   1.000
_cell.angle_alpha   90.00
_cell.angle_beta   90.00
_cell.angle_gamma   90.00
#
_symmetry.space_group_name_H-M   'P 1'
#
loop_
_entity.id
_entity.type
_entity.pdbx_description
1 polymer ?
#
loop_
_entity_poly.entity_id
_entity_poly.type
_entity_poly.pdbx_seq_one_letter_code
_entity_poly.pdbx_strand_id
1 'polypeptide(L)'
;MKGKSTKSNSTYFIALRKRLDALGYGDLPLGLDSAPLAQQMMEDIFATTESLKDSEEKLEKEKSNAMLLEAQLEPLQAELTRLTRENTQLHQLLIKSKEDLVKQDNQFSMSSFELNAENRRMKLLNQKTNEQVVNLQKQLEIANAKLKEALESPSVTNISELSDREGSRRTKRSARSRRTGSGSISIDGQSTLSSPDAEELKALKEEIANLKATIESKDKEISIYNTKLTEANNIIKIKDEEIIRIGAELEKETGRNGYIITLRHKFAQQELELEKLRAQLRVAGSARSSVIRPHRFVRTNPKRIFSTDMNNNEDMKFSSAVTSSAQSTPSKSDKSSKNNDSSSMISDEYDSNFAPEKAKPRKTAQQKQPQQQSQQNNQQQKKTVNIETKQQAQQNLINSQLEESQETIKKLEQDINNLNEQIKSITAEKEQHLAKIAELTVNIAFIGDNFKSTVQEKDQVIQTLSNEKSKLEEKLQETIATLTKQKEEEKAQAQLDISKPLEQLAKQLEDTRAEFTARIKVKKQKITELRGRIAELQKPKELPPCKKCPVLKAKIEELTKEIESIKKDNSDYNALQDHIKQLENLLHAADEEKDLHSNDAQKLAESIVRVGALEGELEETKSKLNSALREVERMKARVEESERLSATVPDIQQKCRVSMEQAKAENEALQEEIKCKSEFIAELNSRYVECQKLNRKYQQQCQKALDEAQTMRDEAKFHRTKNEEVQMIATEKLATLKSESTATINQLRREVQQKTQEIEGLNKVLARTRADLAPLTEVQIPQLNEQVAKLKRERQELAIRIKSLCELAQFAEKTTEFSPNSIAFVQALHHFNDEVRPFL
;
A
#
# COMPACT_ATOMS: atom_id res chain seq x y z
N MET A 1 67.41 39.36 -80.46
CA MET A 1 67.00 40.44 -79.54
C MET A 1 67.72 40.27 -78.20
N LYS A 2 68.69 41.13 -77.86
CA LYS A 2 69.31 41.24 -76.52
C LYS A 2 69.49 42.74 -76.24
N GLY A 3 69.16 43.24 -75.04
CA GLY A 3 69.40 44.66 -74.68
C GLY A 3 68.32 45.43 -73.90
N LYS A 4 67.36 44.79 -73.20
CA LYS A 4 66.37 45.50 -72.35
C LYS A 4 66.35 45.10 -70.86
N SER A 5 67.20 44.18 -70.41
CA SER A 5 67.11 43.58 -69.05
C SER A 5 67.95 44.25 -67.96
N THR A 6 68.86 45.18 -68.28
CA THR A 6 69.86 45.65 -67.29
C THR A 6 69.32 46.68 -66.30
N LYS A 7 68.36 47.53 -66.72
CA LYS A 7 67.81 48.59 -65.84
C LYS A 7 66.91 48.03 -64.73
N SER A 8 66.08 47.02 -65.03
CA SER A 8 65.24 46.32 -64.04
C SER A 8 66.07 45.67 -62.93
N ASN A 9 67.18 45.02 -63.32
CA ASN A 9 68.04 44.30 -62.39
C ASN A 9 68.75 45.26 -61.42
N SER A 10 69.13 46.46 -61.88
CA SER A 10 69.70 47.51 -61.03
C SER A 10 68.70 48.01 -59.97
N THR A 11 67.45 48.28 -60.35
CA THR A 11 66.41 48.69 -59.38
C THR A 11 66.08 47.59 -58.36
N TYR A 12 66.08 46.32 -58.80
CA TYR A 12 65.86 45.16 -57.93
C TYR A 12 67.01 44.99 -56.91
N PHE A 13 68.25 45.08 -57.38
CA PHE A 13 69.46 45.05 -56.54
C PHE A 13 69.47 46.16 -55.47
N ILE A 14 69.09 47.40 -55.84
CA ILE A 14 69.00 48.52 -54.88
C ILE A 14 67.90 48.28 -53.84
N ALA A 15 66.76 47.68 -54.22
CA ALA A 15 65.69 47.35 -53.30
C ALA A 15 66.10 46.23 -52.32
N LEU A 16 66.72 45.16 -52.83
CA LEU A 16 67.30 44.10 -52.01
C LEU A 16 68.37 44.64 -51.06
N ARG A 17 69.26 45.53 -51.54
CA ARG A 17 70.29 46.12 -50.70
C ARG A 17 69.69 46.89 -49.53
N LYS A 18 68.71 47.77 -49.79
CA LYS A 18 68.01 48.50 -48.73
C LYS A 18 67.30 47.59 -47.71
N ARG A 19 66.80 46.42 -48.13
CA ARG A 19 66.25 45.41 -47.21
C ARG A 19 67.35 44.78 -46.34
N LEU A 20 68.50 44.42 -46.93
CA LEU A 20 69.66 43.89 -46.20
C LEU A 20 70.25 44.93 -45.23
N ASP A 21 70.39 46.18 -45.65
CA ASP A 21 70.85 47.30 -44.82
C ASP A 21 69.91 47.48 -43.61
N ALA A 22 68.59 47.45 -43.82
CA ALA A 22 67.58 47.55 -42.75
C ALA A 22 67.54 46.34 -41.80
N LEU A 23 68.08 45.19 -42.22
CA LEU A 23 68.30 44.00 -41.38
C LEU A 23 69.69 43.96 -40.74
N GLY A 24 70.50 45.01 -40.88
CA GLY A 24 71.83 45.14 -40.27
C GLY A 24 72.99 44.58 -41.10
N TYR A 25 72.76 44.05 -42.31
CA TYR A 25 73.81 43.51 -43.19
C TYR A 25 74.50 44.58 -44.06
N GLY A 26 74.43 45.85 -43.65
CA GLY A 26 74.85 47.02 -44.44
C GLY A 26 76.35 47.13 -44.72
N ASP A 27 77.19 46.44 -43.96
CA ASP A 27 78.66 46.47 -44.12
C ASP A 27 79.22 45.36 -45.02
N LEU A 28 78.43 44.31 -45.31
CA LEU A 28 78.89 43.19 -46.15
C LEU A 28 78.76 43.56 -47.64
N PRO A 29 79.78 43.38 -48.49
CA PRO A 29 79.67 43.65 -49.93
C PRO A 29 78.81 42.59 -50.64
N LEU A 30 77.70 43.00 -51.27
CA LEU A 30 76.86 42.12 -52.08
C LEU A 30 77.25 42.22 -53.57
N GLY A 31 77.53 41.09 -54.21
CA GLY A 31 77.77 41.01 -55.65
C GLY A 31 76.47 40.98 -56.46
N LEU A 32 76.49 41.47 -57.71
CA LEU A 32 75.35 41.37 -58.61
C LEU A 32 74.95 39.91 -58.89
N ASP A 33 75.92 39.01 -58.96
CA ASP A 33 75.71 37.59 -59.26
C ASP A 33 75.17 36.78 -58.06
N SER A 34 75.43 37.22 -56.83
CA SER A 34 74.92 36.59 -55.60
C SER A 34 73.59 37.18 -55.10
N ALA A 35 73.18 38.34 -55.63
CA ALA A 35 71.93 39.00 -55.27
C ALA A 35 70.66 38.13 -55.46
N PRO A 36 70.48 37.33 -56.54
CA PRO A 36 69.30 36.48 -56.67
C PRO A 36 69.19 35.42 -55.57
N LEU A 37 70.31 34.83 -55.16
CA LEU A 37 70.36 33.86 -54.06
C LEU A 37 70.10 34.53 -52.71
N ALA A 38 70.73 35.68 -52.46
CA ALA A 38 70.50 36.46 -51.24
C ALA A 38 69.03 36.91 -51.11
N GLN A 39 68.35 37.19 -52.22
CA GLN A 39 66.92 37.48 -52.20
C GLN A 39 66.06 36.24 -51.95
N GLN A 40 66.32 35.11 -52.63
CA GLN A 40 65.59 33.87 -52.38
C GLN A 40 65.70 33.47 -50.90
N MET A 41 66.91 33.48 -50.33
CA MET A 41 67.12 33.18 -48.91
C MET A 41 66.39 34.17 -47.98
N MET A 42 66.32 35.45 -48.34
CA MET A 42 65.54 36.44 -47.58
C MET A 42 64.04 36.17 -47.65
N GLU A 43 63.51 35.82 -48.81
CA GLU A 43 62.10 35.53 -49.02
C GLU A 43 61.70 34.20 -48.36
N ASP A 44 62.58 33.20 -48.38
CA ASP A 44 62.43 31.94 -47.64
C ASP A 44 62.46 32.16 -46.11
N ILE A 45 63.34 33.04 -45.61
CA ILE A 45 63.40 33.41 -44.18
C ILE A 45 62.14 34.18 -43.75
N PHE A 46 61.63 35.11 -44.58
CA PHE A 46 60.36 35.77 -44.28
C PHE A 46 59.18 34.79 -44.30
N ALA A 47 59.08 33.92 -45.32
CA ALA A 47 58.02 32.92 -45.40
C ALA A 47 58.05 31.91 -44.23
N THR A 48 59.24 31.49 -43.79
CA THR A 48 59.39 30.57 -42.65
C THR A 48 59.14 31.24 -41.30
N THR A 49 59.54 32.50 -41.11
CA THR A 49 59.24 33.25 -39.87
C THR A 49 57.78 33.70 -39.77
N GLU A 50 57.16 34.07 -40.89
CA GLU A 50 55.72 34.33 -40.96
C GLU A 50 54.94 33.04 -40.67
N SER A 51 55.28 31.92 -41.33
CA SER A 51 54.68 30.60 -41.07
C SER A 51 54.88 30.10 -39.63
N LEU A 52 56.05 30.35 -39.03
CA LEU A 52 56.31 30.04 -37.62
C LEU A 52 55.36 30.82 -36.71
N LYS A 53 55.29 32.14 -36.85
CA LYS A 53 54.36 33.01 -36.10
C LYS A 53 52.90 32.57 -36.29
N ASP A 54 52.53 32.23 -37.52
CA ASP A 54 51.21 31.70 -37.87
C ASP A 54 50.91 30.37 -37.18
N SER A 55 51.94 29.55 -36.91
CA SER A 55 51.82 28.29 -36.16
C SER A 55 51.79 28.51 -34.64
N GLU A 56 52.52 29.49 -34.11
CA GLU A 56 52.49 29.88 -32.70
C GLU A 56 51.12 30.47 -32.32
N GLU A 57 50.54 31.33 -33.17
CA GLU A 57 49.21 31.89 -32.94
C GLU A 57 48.11 30.80 -32.99
N LYS A 58 48.26 29.78 -33.84
CA LYS A 58 47.36 28.61 -33.87
C LYS A 58 47.53 27.75 -32.62
N LEU A 59 48.77 27.45 -32.23
CA LEU A 59 49.08 26.68 -31.03
C LEU A 59 48.54 27.36 -29.76
N GLU A 60 48.65 28.68 -29.63
CA GLU A 60 48.13 29.40 -28.46
C GLU A 60 46.59 29.42 -28.41
N LYS A 61 45.93 29.52 -29.58
CA LYS A 61 44.48 29.32 -29.69
C LYS A 61 44.07 27.90 -29.32
N GLU A 62 44.82 26.89 -29.75
CA GLU A 62 44.57 25.49 -29.40
C GLU A 62 44.77 25.21 -27.90
N LYS A 63 45.80 25.78 -27.26
CA LYS A 63 45.96 25.74 -25.78
C LYS A 63 44.78 26.40 -25.07
N SER A 64 44.37 27.60 -25.52
CA SER A 64 43.23 28.32 -24.91
C SER A 64 41.92 27.54 -25.07
N ASN A 65 41.73 26.86 -26.20
CA ASN A 65 40.58 25.98 -26.43
C ASN A 65 40.66 24.71 -25.56
N ALA A 66 41.85 24.13 -25.39
CA ALA A 66 42.07 22.97 -24.52
C ALA A 66 41.75 23.31 -23.05
N MET A 67 42.27 24.41 -22.52
CA MET A 67 41.94 24.89 -21.17
C MET A 67 40.44 25.16 -20.98
N LEU A 68 39.77 25.72 -21.99
CA LEU A 68 38.32 25.94 -21.96
C LEU A 68 37.54 24.61 -21.95
N LEU A 69 38.01 23.59 -22.68
CA LEU A 69 37.42 22.25 -22.68
C LEU A 69 37.67 21.52 -21.36
N GLU A 70 38.87 21.64 -20.76
CA GLU A 70 39.17 21.08 -19.44
C GLU A 70 38.27 21.69 -18.34
N ALA A 71 38.10 23.01 -18.34
CA ALA A 71 37.17 23.71 -17.46
C ALA A 71 35.68 23.35 -17.68
N GLN A 72 35.31 22.88 -18.87
CA GLN A 72 33.98 22.34 -19.15
C GLN A 72 33.84 20.86 -18.77
N LEU A 73 34.95 20.10 -18.76
CA LEU A 73 34.97 18.69 -18.37
C LEU A 73 34.98 18.49 -16.86
N GLU A 74 35.63 19.36 -16.08
CA GLU A 74 35.66 19.28 -14.60
C GLU A 74 34.26 19.14 -13.96
N PRO A 75 33.26 20.01 -14.23
CA PRO A 75 31.92 19.84 -13.64
C PRO A 75 31.22 18.56 -14.10
N LEU A 76 31.49 18.08 -15.32
CA LEU A 76 30.93 16.82 -15.83
C LEU A 76 31.57 15.60 -15.15
N GLN A 77 32.86 15.64 -14.82
CA GLN A 77 33.56 14.61 -14.05
C GLN A 77 33.11 14.59 -12.57
N ALA A 78 32.89 15.76 -11.97
CA ALA A 78 32.34 15.89 -10.64
C ALA A 78 30.91 15.31 -10.55
N GLU A 79 30.05 15.66 -11.53
CA GLU A 79 28.68 15.15 -11.61
C GLU A 79 28.64 13.63 -11.89
N LEU A 80 29.50 13.12 -12.79
CA LEU A 80 29.65 11.68 -13.01
C LEU A 80 30.03 10.96 -11.70
N THR A 81 30.97 11.53 -10.94
CA THR A 81 31.40 10.99 -9.63
C THR A 81 30.27 11.00 -8.60
N ARG A 82 29.44 12.06 -8.57
CA ARG A 82 28.24 12.14 -7.72
C ARG A 82 27.23 11.06 -8.10
N LEU A 83 26.87 10.96 -9.39
CA LEU A 83 25.91 10.00 -9.91
C LEU A 83 26.37 8.55 -9.71
N THR A 84 27.66 8.24 -9.83
CA THR A 84 28.21 6.90 -9.51
C THR A 84 28.05 6.56 -8.03
N ARG A 85 28.27 7.51 -7.12
CA ARG A 85 28.04 7.30 -5.67
C ARG A 85 26.57 7.07 -5.36
N GLU A 86 25.68 7.89 -5.91
CA GLU A 86 24.23 7.76 -5.72
C GLU A 86 23.67 6.46 -6.33
N ASN A 87 24.13 6.09 -7.53
CA ASN A 87 23.80 4.80 -8.14
C ASN A 87 24.23 3.62 -7.25
N THR A 88 25.45 3.67 -6.70
CA THR A 88 25.96 2.65 -5.77
C THR A 88 25.10 2.55 -4.50
N GLN A 89 24.74 3.69 -3.90
CA GLN A 89 23.86 3.73 -2.72
C GLN A 89 22.46 3.21 -3.03
N LEU A 90 21.89 3.56 -4.19
CA LEU A 90 20.59 3.06 -4.64
C LEU A 90 20.60 1.54 -4.87
N HIS A 91 21.68 0.97 -5.41
CA HIS A 91 21.84 -0.47 -5.51
C HIS A 91 21.91 -1.14 -4.12
N GLN A 92 22.65 -0.59 -3.16
CA GLN A 92 22.70 -1.11 -1.78
C GLN A 92 21.33 -1.05 -1.08
N LEU A 93 20.57 0.03 -1.27
CA LEU A 93 19.21 0.16 -0.72
C LEU A 93 18.22 -0.83 -1.38
N LEU A 94 18.34 -1.07 -2.69
CA LEU A 94 17.53 -2.04 -3.41
C LEU A 94 17.82 -3.47 -2.94
N ILE A 95 19.10 -3.81 -2.72
CA ILE A 95 19.51 -5.10 -2.16
C ILE A 95 18.89 -5.30 -0.77
N LYS A 96 19.08 -4.35 0.16
CA LYS A 96 18.49 -4.42 1.51
C LYS A 96 16.97 -4.55 1.49
N SER A 97 16.28 -3.73 0.68
CA SER A 97 14.82 -3.81 0.53
C SER A 97 14.36 -5.17 -0.02
N LYS A 98 15.11 -5.78 -0.94
CA LYS A 98 14.83 -7.13 -1.43
C LYS A 98 15.07 -8.20 -0.35
N GLU A 99 16.14 -8.08 0.42
CA GLU A 99 16.41 -8.98 1.56
C GLU A 99 15.32 -8.91 2.62
N ASP A 100 14.84 -7.70 2.95
CA ASP A 100 13.78 -7.50 3.94
C ASP A 100 12.42 -8.00 3.44
N LEU A 101 12.11 -7.83 2.15
CA LEU A 101 10.93 -8.46 1.53
C LEU A 101 11.02 -10.00 1.57
N VAL A 102 12.19 -10.59 1.31
CA VAL A 102 12.38 -12.06 1.41
C VAL A 102 12.28 -12.54 2.87
N LYS A 103 12.74 -11.75 3.86
CA LYS A 103 12.52 -12.06 5.30
C LYS A 103 11.03 -12.07 5.64
N GLN A 104 10.28 -11.07 5.17
CA GLN A 104 8.83 -10.98 5.40
C GLN A 104 8.05 -12.10 4.68
N ASP A 105 8.38 -12.40 3.43
CA ASP A 105 7.77 -13.50 2.67
C ASP A 105 8.01 -14.87 3.34
N ASN A 106 9.24 -15.12 3.82
CA ASN A 106 9.55 -16.31 4.62
C ASN A 106 8.75 -16.34 5.94
N GLN A 107 8.61 -15.21 6.65
CA GLN A 107 7.80 -15.13 7.87
C GLN A 107 6.31 -15.42 7.60
N PHE A 108 5.73 -14.81 6.56
CA PHE A 108 4.34 -15.09 6.17
C PHE A 108 4.15 -16.53 5.69
N SER A 109 5.13 -17.11 5.00
CA SER A 109 5.13 -18.52 4.59
C SER A 109 5.16 -19.46 5.80
N MET A 110 5.99 -19.17 6.81
CA MET A 110 6.00 -19.93 8.08
C MET A 110 4.67 -19.83 8.82
N SER A 111 4.16 -18.62 9.10
CA SER A 111 2.88 -18.46 9.80
C SER A 111 1.69 -18.99 9.00
N SER A 112 1.75 -18.96 7.66
CA SER A 112 0.77 -19.63 6.81
C SER A 112 0.83 -21.15 6.95
N PHE A 113 2.03 -21.74 7.02
CA PHE A 113 2.20 -23.18 7.28
C PHE A 113 1.69 -23.58 8.67
N GLU A 114 2.00 -22.79 9.70
CA GLU A 114 1.52 -22.97 11.08
C GLU A 114 -0.02 -22.92 11.15
N LEU A 115 -0.63 -21.86 10.61
CA LEU A 115 -2.09 -21.72 10.56
C LEU A 115 -2.76 -22.82 9.72
N ASN A 116 -2.11 -23.34 8.68
CA ASN A 116 -2.59 -24.49 7.92
C ASN A 116 -2.47 -25.80 8.70
N ALA A 117 -1.40 -26.00 9.47
CA ALA A 117 -1.23 -27.15 10.35
C ALA A 117 -2.27 -27.13 11.50
N GLU A 118 -2.51 -25.96 12.09
CA GLU A 118 -3.56 -25.76 13.08
C GLU A 118 -4.96 -26.00 12.46
N ASN A 119 -5.28 -25.43 11.30
CA ASN A 119 -6.54 -25.70 10.61
C ASN A 119 -6.76 -27.19 10.31
N ARG A 120 -5.70 -27.95 9.97
CA ARG A 120 -5.77 -29.41 9.81
C ARG A 120 -6.04 -30.10 11.16
N ARG A 121 -5.38 -29.67 12.23
CA ARG A 121 -5.61 -30.16 13.61
C ARG A 121 -7.07 -29.92 14.02
N MET A 122 -7.58 -28.70 13.83
CA MET A 122 -8.98 -28.29 14.10
C MET A 122 -9.99 -29.14 13.33
N LYS A 123 -9.77 -29.40 12.03
CA LYS A 123 -10.66 -30.25 11.22
C LYS A 123 -10.69 -31.70 11.73
N LEU A 124 -9.53 -32.28 12.04
CA LEU A 124 -9.41 -33.62 12.64
C LEU A 124 -9.93 -33.71 14.08
N LEU A 125 -10.14 -32.56 14.74
CA LEU A 125 -10.78 -32.41 16.04
C LEU A 125 -12.31 -32.40 15.88
N ASN A 126 -12.82 -31.50 15.03
CA ASN A 126 -14.25 -31.33 14.73
C ASN A 126 -14.86 -32.63 14.17
N GLN A 127 -14.11 -33.36 13.32
CA GLN A 127 -14.51 -34.71 12.90
C GLN A 127 -14.71 -35.67 14.10
N LYS A 128 -13.75 -35.72 15.03
CA LYS A 128 -13.84 -36.62 16.21
C LYS A 128 -14.98 -36.21 17.16
N THR A 129 -15.25 -34.91 17.35
CA THR A 129 -16.44 -34.49 18.12
C THR A 129 -17.73 -34.91 17.43
N ASN A 130 -17.83 -34.78 16.10
CA ASN A 130 -19.06 -35.16 15.38
C ASN A 130 -19.29 -36.68 15.42
N GLU A 131 -18.23 -37.47 15.28
CA GLU A 131 -18.28 -38.93 15.49
C GLU A 131 -18.71 -39.29 16.93
N GLN A 132 -18.22 -38.57 17.95
CA GLN A 132 -18.65 -38.74 19.34
C GLN A 132 -20.12 -38.35 19.55
N VAL A 133 -20.58 -37.21 19.02
CA VAL A 133 -21.98 -36.74 19.11
C VAL A 133 -22.93 -37.74 18.43
N VAL A 134 -22.60 -38.23 17.24
CA VAL A 134 -23.39 -39.26 16.54
C VAL A 134 -23.44 -40.57 17.33
N ASN A 135 -22.37 -40.95 18.02
CA ASN A 135 -22.36 -42.14 18.87
C ASN A 135 -23.18 -41.94 20.16
N LEU A 136 -23.13 -40.76 20.78
CA LEU A 136 -23.98 -40.42 21.93
C LEU A 136 -25.46 -40.35 21.54
N GLN A 137 -25.79 -39.79 20.38
CA GLN A 137 -27.16 -39.79 19.83
C GLN A 137 -27.70 -41.22 19.69
N LYS A 138 -26.93 -42.14 19.08
CA LYS A 138 -27.30 -43.56 18.99
C LYS A 138 -27.48 -44.23 20.36
N GLN A 139 -26.64 -43.90 21.35
CA GLN A 139 -26.82 -44.41 22.72
C GLN A 139 -28.11 -43.88 23.37
N LEU A 140 -28.45 -42.61 23.13
CA LEU A 140 -29.68 -41.97 23.61
C LEU A 140 -30.92 -42.57 22.92
N GLU A 141 -30.86 -42.85 21.61
CA GLU A 141 -31.88 -43.58 20.87
C GLU A 141 -32.10 -45.00 21.43
N ILE A 142 -31.02 -45.74 21.69
CA ILE A 142 -31.09 -47.09 22.30
C ILE A 142 -31.64 -47.02 23.73
N ALA A 143 -31.27 -46.01 24.52
CA ALA A 143 -31.80 -45.81 25.87
C ALA A 143 -33.30 -45.48 25.85
N ASN A 144 -33.73 -44.58 24.96
CA ASN A 144 -35.14 -44.23 24.76
C ASN A 144 -35.95 -45.44 24.25
N ALA A 145 -35.40 -46.26 23.36
CA ALA A 145 -36.05 -47.48 22.89
C ALA A 145 -36.28 -48.48 24.03
N LYS A 146 -35.27 -48.71 24.89
CA LYS A 146 -35.39 -49.57 26.08
C LYS A 146 -36.34 -49.01 27.13
N LEU A 147 -36.34 -47.69 27.35
CA LEU A 147 -37.27 -47.03 28.26
C LEU A 147 -38.71 -47.19 27.76
N LYS A 148 -38.93 -47.03 26.46
CA LYS A 148 -40.22 -47.25 25.82
C LYS A 148 -40.66 -48.71 25.91
N GLU A 149 -39.78 -49.67 25.62
CA GLU A 149 -40.02 -51.11 25.77
C GLU A 149 -40.42 -51.48 27.22
N ALA A 150 -39.75 -50.89 28.22
CA ALA A 150 -40.10 -51.08 29.62
C ALA A 150 -41.47 -50.46 29.99
N LEU A 151 -41.81 -49.29 29.45
CA LEU A 151 -43.11 -48.62 29.65
C LEU A 151 -44.26 -49.31 28.91
N GLU A 152 -43.98 -50.00 27.80
CA GLU A 152 -44.94 -50.81 27.05
C GLU A 152 -45.06 -52.25 27.59
N SER A 153 -44.25 -52.63 28.59
CA SER A 153 -44.34 -53.93 29.28
C SER A 153 -45.51 -53.95 30.30
N PRO A 154 -46.47 -54.89 30.21
CA PRO A 154 -47.69 -54.80 31.04
C PRO A 154 -47.47 -55.25 32.50
N SER A 155 -47.30 -54.30 33.42
CA SER A 155 -47.26 -54.57 34.87
C SER A 155 -48.67 -54.68 35.49
N VAL A 156 -49.47 -55.65 35.05
CA VAL A 156 -50.80 -55.95 35.61
C VAL A 156 -50.97 -57.46 35.83
N THR A 157 -51.60 -57.82 36.95
CA THR A 157 -51.81 -59.17 37.54
C THR A 157 -50.59 -59.82 38.22
N ASN A 158 -50.89 -60.51 39.35
CA ASN A 158 -50.01 -61.34 40.20
C ASN A 158 -49.43 -60.74 41.51
N ILE A 159 -50.13 -59.81 42.17
CA ILE A 159 -50.03 -59.62 43.64
C ILE A 159 -51.44 -59.51 44.25
N SER A 160 -52.19 -60.62 44.25
CA SER A 160 -53.32 -60.93 45.15
C SER A 160 -54.08 -62.16 44.64
N GLU A 161 -53.65 -63.37 45.01
CA GLU A 161 -54.53 -64.53 45.25
C GLU A 161 -53.72 -65.74 45.80
N LEU A 162 -54.38 -66.52 46.66
CA LEU A 162 -54.11 -67.92 47.05
C LEU A 162 -52.64 -68.30 47.38
N SER A 163 -52.23 -68.55 48.62
CA SER A 163 -52.81 -69.40 49.69
C SER A 163 -52.97 -70.88 49.31
N ASP A 164 -52.41 -71.74 50.18
CA ASP A 164 -52.55 -73.20 50.27
C ASP A 164 -51.79 -74.15 49.32
N ARG A 165 -51.29 -75.23 49.94
CA ARG A 165 -50.78 -76.52 49.41
C ARG A 165 -49.44 -76.52 48.65
N GLU A 166 -48.38 -77.03 49.26
CA GLU A 166 -47.99 -78.48 49.37
C GLU A 166 -47.50 -79.07 48.03
N GLY A 167 -46.23 -79.54 47.93
CA GLY A 167 -45.76 -80.09 46.63
C GLY A 167 -44.39 -80.81 46.51
N SER A 168 -43.40 -80.55 47.38
CA SER A 168 -42.18 -81.37 47.63
C SER A 168 -41.40 -82.00 46.44
N ARG A 169 -40.13 -81.58 46.22
CA ARG A 169 -38.93 -82.45 46.38
C ARG A 169 -37.58 -81.81 45.97
N ARG A 170 -36.63 -81.81 46.94
CA ARG A 170 -35.15 -82.00 46.80
C ARG A 170 -34.36 -80.93 45.99
N THR A 171 -33.12 -80.51 46.29
CA THR A 171 -32.12 -80.65 47.40
C THR A 171 -31.00 -79.59 47.14
N LYS A 172 -29.94 -79.29 47.92
CA LYS A 172 -29.26 -79.88 49.11
C LYS A 172 -28.32 -78.79 49.72
N ARG A 173 -28.30 -78.59 51.05
CA ARG A 173 -27.17 -78.01 51.87
C ARG A 173 -26.79 -76.53 51.58
N SER A 174 -26.24 -75.73 52.51
CA SER A 174 -26.12 -75.85 53.98
C SER A 174 -25.91 -74.46 54.64
N ALA A 175 -26.48 -74.27 55.84
CA ALA A 175 -26.26 -73.24 56.89
C ALA A 175 -25.18 -72.13 56.69
N ARG A 176 -25.34 -70.91 57.22
CA ARG A 176 -25.64 -70.65 58.66
C ARG A 176 -25.95 -69.17 59.00
N SER A 177 -27.15 -68.91 59.54
CA SER A 177 -27.49 -68.07 60.74
C SER A 177 -26.84 -66.66 60.92
N ARG A 178 -27.54 -65.57 61.28
CA ARG A 178 -28.70 -65.45 62.23
C ARG A 178 -29.34 -64.04 62.18
N ARG A 179 -30.68 -63.97 62.41
CA ARG A 179 -31.49 -62.90 63.06
C ARG A 179 -31.50 -61.49 62.41
N THR A 180 -32.62 -60.84 62.05
CA THR A 180 -33.95 -60.56 62.69
C THR A 180 -33.87 -59.63 63.91
N GLY A 181 -34.64 -58.55 64.04
CA GLY A 181 -35.67 -57.89 63.18
C GLY A 181 -35.85 -56.45 63.70
N SER A 182 -36.94 -55.68 63.58
CA SER A 182 -38.28 -55.78 62.98
C SER A 182 -39.04 -54.52 63.46
N GLY A 183 -39.82 -53.86 62.60
CA GLY A 183 -40.65 -52.69 62.95
C GLY A 183 -39.92 -51.34 62.91
N SER A 184 -40.61 -50.20 62.74
CA SER A 184 -42.00 -49.98 62.30
C SER A 184 -42.24 -48.48 62.07
N ILE A 185 -42.91 -48.13 60.96
CA ILE A 185 -43.71 -46.91 60.70
C ILE A 185 -43.46 -45.70 61.63
N SER A 186 -42.89 -44.61 61.09
CA SER A 186 -43.52 -43.28 61.18
C SER A 186 -42.94 -42.26 60.21
N ILE A 187 -43.80 -41.31 59.88
CA ILE A 187 -43.57 -40.08 59.11
C ILE A 187 -42.59 -39.18 59.86
N ASP A 188 -41.54 -38.70 59.19
CA ASP A 188 -41.39 -37.25 58.96
C ASP A 188 -40.32 -36.93 57.90
N GLY A 189 -40.40 -35.74 57.30
CA GLY A 189 -39.58 -35.36 56.15
C GLY A 189 -38.29 -34.61 56.49
N GLN A 190 -37.16 -35.05 55.91
CA GLN A 190 -36.02 -34.17 55.66
C GLN A 190 -35.09 -34.70 54.57
N SER A 191 -34.55 -33.76 53.79
CA SER A 191 -33.60 -34.03 52.70
C SER A 191 -32.19 -34.33 53.23
N THR A 192 -31.66 -35.50 52.92
CA THR A 192 -30.24 -35.85 53.15
C THR A 192 -29.58 -36.23 51.84
N LEU A 193 -28.43 -35.60 51.56
CA LEU A 193 -27.62 -35.93 50.38
C LEU A 193 -26.91 -37.28 50.62
N SER A 194 -26.80 -38.09 49.58
CA SER A 194 -25.79 -39.16 49.53
C SER A 194 -24.40 -38.52 49.67
N SER A 195 -23.55 -39.08 50.55
CA SER A 195 -22.14 -38.68 50.61
C SER A 195 -21.47 -38.97 49.26
N PRO A 196 -20.62 -38.06 48.72
CA PRO A 196 -19.67 -38.42 47.69
C PRO A 196 -18.71 -39.48 48.22
N ASP A 197 -18.16 -40.31 47.33
CA ASP A 197 -17.16 -41.29 47.73
C ASP A 197 -15.86 -40.60 48.14
N ALA A 198 -15.18 -41.18 49.14
CA ALA A 198 -14.02 -40.55 49.79
C ALA A 198 -12.78 -40.43 48.88
N GLU A 199 -12.83 -40.99 47.67
CA GLU A 199 -11.79 -40.90 46.64
C GLU A 199 -12.08 -39.77 45.65
N GLU A 200 -13.34 -39.57 45.23
CA GLU A 200 -13.76 -38.39 44.46
C GLU A 200 -13.51 -37.09 45.25
N LEU A 201 -13.82 -37.10 46.55
CA LEU A 201 -13.53 -36.01 47.48
C LEU A 201 -12.03 -35.77 47.74
N LYS A 202 -11.14 -36.66 47.30
CA LYS A 202 -9.69 -36.42 47.24
C LYS A 202 -9.27 -35.88 45.89
N ALA A 203 -9.71 -36.51 44.80
CA ALA A 203 -9.41 -36.07 43.43
C ALA A 203 -9.82 -34.60 43.21
N LEU A 204 -11.04 -34.22 43.62
CA LEU A 204 -11.51 -32.83 43.53
C LEU A 204 -10.69 -31.86 44.41
N LYS A 205 -10.14 -32.30 45.55
CA LYS A 205 -9.27 -31.45 46.39
C LYS A 205 -7.89 -31.27 45.77
N GLU A 206 -7.36 -32.30 45.12
CA GLU A 206 -6.11 -32.26 44.38
C GLU A 206 -6.24 -31.39 43.11
N GLU A 207 -7.34 -31.51 42.38
CA GLU A 207 -7.68 -30.63 41.27
C GLU A 207 -7.83 -29.16 41.73
N ILE A 208 -8.57 -28.89 42.80
CA ILE A 208 -8.68 -27.54 43.39
C ILE A 208 -7.31 -27.00 43.84
N ALA A 209 -6.40 -27.84 44.34
CA ALA A 209 -5.04 -27.43 44.68
C ALA A 209 -4.21 -27.08 43.42
N ASN A 210 -4.30 -27.90 42.38
CA ASN A 210 -3.62 -27.68 41.10
C ASN A 210 -4.15 -26.43 40.36
N LEU A 211 -5.46 -26.19 40.40
CA LEU A 211 -6.08 -24.97 39.87
C LEU A 211 -5.63 -23.73 40.65
N LYS A 212 -5.56 -23.79 41.99
CA LYS A 212 -5.01 -22.69 42.81
C LYS A 212 -3.54 -22.40 42.51
N ALA A 213 -2.70 -23.43 42.40
CA ALA A 213 -1.30 -23.28 42.02
C ALA A 213 -1.16 -22.68 40.60
N THR A 214 -2.07 -23.03 39.68
CA THR A 214 -2.12 -22.45 38.33
C THR A 214 -2.53 -20.97 38.35
N ILE A 215 -3.54 -20.61 39.14
CA ILE A 215 -3.97 -19.21 39.35
C ILE A 215 -2.81 -18.39 39.94
N GLU A 216 -2.20 -18.85 41.03
CA GLU A 216 -1.03 -18.17 41.62
C GLU A 216 0.14 -18.00 40.63
N SER A 217 0.35 -18.97 39.74
CA SER A 217 1.36 -18.86 38.68
C SER A 217 1.00 -17.77 37.66
N LYS A 218 -0.28 -17.68 37.28
CA LYS A 218 -0.77 -16.63 36.38
C LYS A 218 -0.81 -15.25 37.01
N ASP A 219 -1.10 -15.13 38.30
CA ASP A 219 -0.97 -13.85 39.02
C ASP A 219 0.49 -13.37 39.08
N LYS A 220 1.45 -14.30 39.23
CA LYS A 220 2.89 -14.00 39.15
C LYS A 220 3.30 -13.58 37.73
N GLU A 221 2.79 -14.23 36.68
CA GLU A 221 2.98 -13.78 35.28
C GLU A 221 2.38 -12.39 35.04
N ILE A 222 1.13 -12.14 35.45
CA ILE A 222 0.44 -10.85 35.31
C ILE A 222 1.21 -9.74 36.03
N SER A 223 1.73 -10.01 37.23
CA SER A 223 2.60 -9.07 37.96
C SER A 223 3.86 -8.70 37.15
N ILE A 224 4.53 -9.69 36.55
CA ILE A 224 5.72 -9.49 35.70
C ILE A 224 5.39 -8.75 34.39
N TYR A 225 4.20 -8.93 33.82
CA TYR A 225 3.77 -8.14 32.66
C TYR A 225 3.40 -6.71 33.06
N ASN A 226 2.80 -6.50 34.23
CA ASN A 226 2.49 -5.17 34.75
C ASN A 226 3.77 -4.36 35.06
N THR A 227 4.81 -4.96 35.66
CA THR A 227 6.08 -4.24 35.87
C THR A 227 6.71 -3.83 34.54
N LYS A 228 6.84 -4.75 33.58
CA LYS A 228 7.33 -4.46 32.22
C LYS A 228 6.51 -3.37 31.50
N LEU A 229 5.20 -3.34 31.71
CA LEU A 229 4.32 -2.32 31.14
C LEU A 229 4.54 -0.94 31.81
N THR A 230 4.79 -0.89 33.12
CA THR A 230 5.21 0.36 33.79
C THR A 230 6.61 0.82 33.36
N GLU A 231 7.56 -0.10 33.16
CA GLU A 231 8.90 0.20 32.62
C GLU A 231 8.81 0.78 31.21
N ALA A 232 8.04 0.14 30.32
CA ALA A 232 7.80 0.63 28.95
C ALA A 232 7.15 2.02 28.94
N ASN A 233 6.13 2.26 29.78
CA ASN A 233 5.49 3.57 29.92
C ASN A 233 6.45 4.65 30.45
N ASN A 234 7.38 4.30 31.34
CA ASN A 234 8.41 5.22 31.82
C ASN A 234 9.44 5.54 30.73
N ILE A 235 9.83 4.55 29.91
CA ILE A 235 10.70 4.77 28.75
C ILE A 235 10.02 5.69 27.72
N ILE A 236 8.71 5.52 27.47
CA ILE A 236 7.93 6.39 26.59
C ILE A 236 7.94 7.83 27.11
N LYS A 237 7.62 8.07 28.39
CA LYS A 237 7.67 9.41 28.99
C LYS A 237 9.03 10.09 28.83
N ILE A 238 10.13 9.37 29.10
CA ILE A 238 11.50 9.90 28.92
C ILE A 238 11.76 10.25 27.44
N LYS A 239 11.19 9.50 26.49
CA LYS A 239 11.29 9.82 25.05
C LYS A 239 10.43 11.01 24.64
N ASP A 240 9.24 11.19 25.21
CA ASP A 240 8.39 12.36 24.96
C ASP A 240 9.03 13.63 25.55
N GLU A 241 9.60 13.56 26.76
CA GLU A 241 10.40 14.63 27.37
C GLU A 241 11.63 14.99 26.53
N GLU A 242 12.35 13.99 26.01
CA GLU A 242 13.48 14.17 25.08
C GLU A 242 13.04 14.84 23.77
N ILE A 243 11.90 14.44 23.20
CA ILE A 243 11.32 15.04 21.98
C ILE A 243 10.91 16.50 22.24
N ILE A 244 10.33 16.81 23.41
CA ILE A 244 9.99 18.18 23.81
C ILE A 244 11.25 19.04 23.97
N ARG A 245 12.31 18.52 24.63
CA ARG A 245 13.58 19.25 24.78
C ARG A 245 14.23 19.52 23.43
N ILE A 246 14.40 18.50 22.59
CA ILE A 246 14.98 18.62 21.25
C ILE A 246 14.13 19.54 20.36
N GLY A 247 12.80 19.49 20.48
CA GLY A 247 11.89 20.38 19.76
C GLY A 247 12.08 21.85 20.12
N ALA A 248 12.18 22.16 21.42
CA ALA A 248 12.45 23.52 21.91
C ALA A 248 13.87 24.00 21.56
N GLU A 249 14.86 23.09 21.56
CA GLU A 249 16.24 23.38 21.18
C GLU A 249 16.37 23.69 19.68
N LEU A 250 15.70 22.91 18.81
CA LEU A 250 15.55 23.20 17.38
C LEU A 250 14.82 24.53 17.11
N GLU A 251 13.76 24.83 17.86
CA GLU A 251 13.02 26.08 17.71
C GLU A 251 13.87 27.29 18.12
N LYS A 252 14.69 27.14 19.17
CA LYS A 252 15.66 28.14 19.64
C LYS A 252 16.81 28.37 18.64
N GLU A 253 17.36 27.32 18.03
CA GLU A 253 18.45 27.46 17.04
C GLU A 253 17.99 27.97 15.67
N THR A 254 16.80 27.54 15.22
CA THR A 254 16.35 27.79 13.82
C THR A 254 15.26 28.86 13.70
N GLY A 255 14.70 29.33 14.82
CA GLY A 255 13.57 30.25 14.86
C GLY A 255 12.27 29.65 14.29
N ARG A 256 12.17 28.31 14.22
CA ARG A 256 11.08 27.58 13.56
C ARG A 256 10.75 26.30 14.32
N ASN A 257 9.46 26.09 14.59
CA ASN A 257 8.94 24.89 15.21
C ASN A 257 9.45 23.60 14.51
N GLY A 258 10.03 22.68 15.29
CA GLY A 258 10.62 21.43 14.78
C GLY A 258 9.68 20.57 13.95
N TYR A 259 8.36 20.62 14.20
CA TYR A 259 7.35 19.92 13.41
C TYR A 259 7.33 20.37 11.94
N ILE A 260 7.54 21.67 11.68
CA ILE A 260 7.62 22.23 10.32
C ILE A 260 8.91 21.76 9.62
N ILE A 261 10.01 21.59 10.36
CA ILE A 261 11.27 21.05 9.84
C ILE A 261 11.11 19.56 9.49
N THR A 262 10.48 18.78 10.36
CA THR A 262 10.14 17.36 10.09
C THR A 262 9.20 17.21 8.90
N LEU A 263 8.17 18.07 8.78
CA LEU A 263 7.30 18.10 7.61
C LEU A 263 8.06 18.46 6.32
N ARG A 264 8.93 19.49 6.35
CA ARG A 264 9.77 19.84 5.20
C ARG A 264 10.71 18.70 4.79
N HIS A 265 11.29 17.96 5.76
CA HIS A 265 12.09 16.78 5.45
C HIS A 265 11.25 15.67 4.80
N LYS A 266 10.03 15.41 5.29
CA LYS A 266 9.12 14.43 4.66
C LYS A 266 8.69 14.85 3.26
N PHE A 267 8.33 16.12 3.05
CA PHE A 267 8.00 16.62 1.72
C PHE A 267 9.20 16.55 0.78
N ALA A 268 10.40 16.95 1.22
CA ALA A 268 11.62 16.83 0.41
C ALA A 268 11.94 15.37 0.06
N GLN A 269 11.75 14.42 0.98
CA GLN A 269 11.89 12.98 0.68
C GLN A 269 10.83 12.51 -0.34
N GLN A 270 9.58 12.95 -0.23
CA GLN A 270 8.52 12.62 -1.18
C GLN A 270 8.76 13.23 -2.56
N GLU A 271 9.28 14.46 -2.65
CA GLU A 271 9.70 15.06 -3.91
C GLU A 271 10.88 14.32 -4.54
N LEU A 272 11.87 13.90 -3.75
CA LEU A 272 13.02 13.12 -4.21
C LEU A 272 12.60 11.70 -4.65
N GLU A 273 11.61 11.10 -3.99
CA GLU A 273 10.99 9.83 -4.39
C GLU A 273 10.18 9.97 -5.69
N LEU A 274 9.39 11.04 -5.84
CA LEU A 274 8.70 11.37 -7.08
C LEU A 274 9.69 11.64 -8.23
N GLU A 275 10.79 12.34 -7.97
CA GLU A 275 11.82 12.62 -8.97
C GLU A 275 12.58 11.35 -9.38
N LYS A 276 12.84 10.45 -8.42
CA LYS A 276 13.38 9.11 -8.64
C LYS A 276 12.42 8.24 -9.46
N LEU A 277 11.11 8.28 -9.19
CA LEU A 277 10.09 7.57 -9.98
C LEU A 277 9.99 8.15 -11.41
N ARG A 278 10.01 9.48 -11.57
CA ARG A 278 10.10 10.15 -12.88
C ARG A 278 11.40 9.80 -13.62
N ALA A 279 12.52 9.64 -12.93
CA ALA A 279 13.79 9.22 -13.50
C ALA A 279 13.74 7.74 -13.93
N GLN A 280 13.17 6.85 -13.11
CA GLN A 280 12.95 5.45 -13.47
C GLN A 280 12.01 5.31 -14.67
N LEU A 281 10.97 6.14 -14.78
CA LEU A 281 10.09 6.19 -15.95
C LEU A 281 10.82 6.69 -17.21
N ARG A 282 11.64 7.74 -17.11
CA ARG A 282 12.52 8.20 -18.21
C ARG A 282 13.48 7.09 -18.68
N VAL A 283 14.11 6.37 -17.75
CA VAL A 283 15.02 5.24 -18.06
C VAL A 283 14.25 4.05 -18.64
N ALA A 284 13.10 3.68 -18.09
CA ALA A 284 12.28 2.57 -18.59
C ALA A 284 11.65 2.84 -19.97
N GLY A 285 11.42 4.11 -20.31
CA GLY A 285 11.10 4.54 -21.67
C GLY A 285 12.30 4.36 -22.60
N SER A 286 13.46 4.93 -22.24
CA SER A 286 14.67 4.89 -23.09
C SER A 286 15.23 3.47 -23.30
N ALA A 287 15.19 2.61 -22.28
CA ALA A 287 15.74 1.26 -22.32
C ALA A 287 15.01 0.31 -23.28
N ARG A 288 13.83 0.69 -23.81
CA ARG A 288 13.13 -0.04 -24.88
C ARG A 288 13.49 0.44 -26.29
N SER A 289 14.27 1.51 -26.43
CA SER A 289 14.65 2.08 -27.73
C SER A 289 15.98 1.55 -28.27
N SER A 290 16.86 1.02 -27.41
CA SER A 290 18.23 0.69 -27.79
C SER A 290 18.76 -0.57 -27.10
N VAL A 291 18.68 -1.71 -27.80
CA VAL A 291 19.72 -2.76 -27.96
C VAL A 291 19.06 -3.98 -28.64
N ILE A 292 19.29 -4.12 -29.94
CA ILE A 292 19.16 -5.40 -30.65
C ILE A 292 20.45 -5.56 -31.46
N ARG A 293 21.40 -6.35 -30.95
CA ARG A 293 22.52 -6.88 -31.74
C ARG A 293 22.11 -8.24 -32.32
N PRO A 294 22.42 -8.55 -33.59
CA PRO A 294 21.90 -9.74 -34.26
C PRO A 294 22.64 -11.01 -33.81
N HIS A 295 22.03 -11.80 -32.91
CA HIS A 295 22.52 -13.15 -32.64
C HIS A 295 22.06 -14.12 -33.74
N ARG A 296 22.99 -14.99 -34.15
CA ARG A 296 22.91 -15.80 -35.36
C ARG A 296 22.00 -17.02 -35.17
N PHE A 297 20.80 -17.01 -35.73
CA PHE A 297 19.88 -18.16 -35.68
C PHE A 297 20.46 -19.40 -36.36
N VAL A 298 20.50 -20.52 -35.63
CA VAL A 298 20.56 -21.88 -36.19
C VAL A 298 19.13 -22.41 -36.27
N ARG A 299 18.77 -23.05 -37.39
CA ARG A 299 17.41 -23.56 -37.62
C ARG A 299 17.22 -24.96 -37.04
N THR A 300 16.17 -25.15 -36.24
CA THR A 300 15.53 -26.45 -36.00
C THR A 300 14.01 -26.29 -36.11
N ASN A 301 13.31 -27.36 -36.52
CA ASN A 301 11.88 -27.29 -36.83
C ASN A 301 11.00 -27.34 -35.56
N PRO A 302 9.88 -26.57 -35.49
CA PRO A 302 8.96 -26.66 -34.38
C PRO A 302 8.14 -27.96 -34.43
N LYS A 303 8.20 -28.76 -33.36
CA LYS A 303 7.17 -29.78 -33.10
C LYS A 303 5.91 -29.08 -32.59
N ARG A 304 4.74 -29.43 -33.12
CA ARG A 304 3.47 -29.12 -32.45
C ARG A 304 3.41 -29.87 -31.13
N ILE A 305 3.00 -29.19 -30.07
CA ILE A 305 2.52 -29.80 -28.82
C ILE A 305 1.07 -29.34 -28.66
N PHE A 306 0.19 -30.25 -28.22
CA PHE A 306 -1.23 -29.96 -28.02
C PHE A 306 -1.41 -29.06 -26.79
N SER A 307 -2.39 -28.13 -26.85
CA SER A 307 -3.01 -27.63 -25.62
C SER A 307 -3.92 -28.72 -25.09
N THR A 308 -3.82 -29.02 -23.79
CA THR A 308 -4.82 -29.81 -23.06
C THR A 308 -5.51 -28.84 -22.11
N ASP A 309 -6.64 -28.28 -22.57
CA ASP A 309 -7.37 -27.27 -21.82
C ASP A 309 -8.02 -27.90 -20.59
N MET A 310 -7.70 -27.38 -19.41
CA MET A 310 -8.28 -27.83 -18.14
C MET A 310 -9.62 -27.13 -17.90
N ASN A 311 -10.72 -27.85 -18.13
CA ASN A 311 -12.04 -27.43 -17.67
C ASN A 311 -12.10 -27.42 -16.13
N ASN A 312 -12.39 -26.27 -15.54
CA ASN A 312 -13.06 -26.16 -14.24
C ASN A 312 -14.50 -25.72 -14.48
N ASN A 313 -15.47 -26.37 -13.84
CA ASN A 313 -16.89 -26.12 -14.06
C ASN A 313 -17.69 -26.32 -12.78
N GLU A 314 -18.22 -25.24 -12.21
CA GLU A 314 -19.34 -25.26 -11.25
C GLU A 314 -20.36 -24.16 -11.60
N ASP A 315 -21.42 -24.59 -12.29
CA ASP A 315 -22.82 -24.36 -11.94
C ASP A 315 -23.30 -22.97 -11.48
N MET A 316 -24.04 -22.26 -12.35
CA MET A 316 -25.51 -22.40 -12.40
C MET A 316 -26.21 -21.36 -13.29
N LYS A 317 -26.98 -21.83 -14.30
CA LYS A 317 -28.44 -21.59 -14.41
C LYS A 317 -29.08 -22.31 -15.60
N PHE A 318 -30.39 -22.56 -15.48
CA PHE A 318 -31.24 -23.31 -16.41
C PHE A 318 -31.40 -22.62 -17.78
N SER A 319 -31.42 -23.40 -18.87
CA SER A 319 -32.67 -23.64 -19.64
C SER A 319 -32.50 -24.70 -20.75
N SER A 320 -33.63 -25.32 -21.12
CA SER A 320 -33.90 -26.25 -22.25
C SER A 320 -33.20 -25.89 -23.59
N ALA A 321 -32.93 -26.79 -24.55
CA ALA A 321 -33.73 -27.96 -24.95
C ALA A 321 -33.00 -28.98 -25.87
N VAL A 322 -33.49 -30.23 -25.88
CA VAL A 322 -33.67 -31.16 -27.04
C VAL A 322 -32.65 -31.12 -28.21
N THR A 323 -31.85 -32.19 -28.37
CA THR A 323 -31.91 -33.11 -29.54
C THR A 323 -31.09 -34.39 -29.36
N SER A 324 -31.58 -35.46 -29.99
CA SER A 324 -31.14 -36.86 -29.99
C SER A 324 -29.91 -37.21 -30.85
N SER A 325 -29.46 -38.48 -30.72
CA SER A 325 -28.72 -39.29 -31.73
C SER A 325 -27.18 -39.25 -31.68
N ALA A 326 -26.40 -40.32 -31.97
CA ALA A 326 -26.57 -41.79 -31.88
C ALA A 326 -25.20 -42.46 -32.17
N GLN A 327 -25.16 -43.81 -32.10
CA GLN A 327 -24.09 -44.71 -32.56
C GLN A 327 -22.73 -44.63 -31.80
N SER A 328 -21.93 -45.67 -31.52
CA SER A 328 -22.02 -47.16 -31.47
C SER A 328 -20.78 -47.83 -32.09
N THR A 329 -19.78 -48.14 -31.25
CA THR A 329 -18.95 -49.37 -31.34
C THR A 329 -17.99 -49.52 -32.56
N PRO A 330 -17.15 -50.59 -32.65
CA PRO A 330 -16.10 -50.88 -31.67
C PRO A 330 -14.74 -51.37 -32.25
N SER A 331 -13.78 -51.58 -31.33
CA SER A 331 -12.88 -52.76 -31.25
C SER A 331 -11.46 -52.73 -31.87
N LYS A 332 -10.58 -53.48 -31.19
CA LYS A 332 -9.32 -54.14 -31.66
C LYS A 332 -8.11 -53.22 -31.96
N SER A 333 -6.87 -53.64 -31.74
CA SER A 333 -6.34 -54.82 -30.99
C SER A 333 -4.81 -54.73 -30.83
N ASP A 334 -4.27 -55.59 -29.95
CA ASP A 334 -2.97 -56.26 -30.07
C ASP A 334 -1.63 -55.51 -29.92
N LYS A 335 -0.80 -56.06 -29.01
CA LYS A 335 0.67 -56.30 -29.13
C LYS A 335 1.59 -55.05 -29.15
N SER A 336 2.84 -55.12 -28.67
CA SER A 336 3.56 -56.09 -27.80
C SER A 336 4.89 -55.46 -27.35
N SER A 337 5.73 -56.21 -26.61
CA SER A 337 7.19 -56.02 -26.43
C SER A 337 7.63 -54.71 -25.72
N LYS A 338 8.19 -54.75 -24.51
CA LYS A 338 9.48 -55.35 -24.05
C LYS A 338 10.67 -54.40 -24.20
N ASN A 339 11.55 -54.44 -23.18
CA ASN A 339 12.91 -53.92 -23.14
C ASN A 339 13.04 -52.38 -23.16
N ASN A 340 14.11 -51.78 -22.65
CA ASN A 340 14.91 -52.02 -21.44
C ASN A 340 15.89 -50.83 -21.30
N ASP A 341 16.51 -50.68 -20.13
CA ASP A 341 17.85 -50.12 -19.92
C ASP A 341 18.22 -48.66 -20.28
N SER A 342 18.85 -48.04 -19.27
CA SER A 342 20.10 -47.28 -19.35
C SER A 342 20.13 -45.74 -19.45
N SER A 343 20.24 -45.14 -18.25
CA SER A 343 21.52 -44.57 -17.74
C SER A 343 22.04 -43.20 -18.20
N SER A 344 22.85 -42.63 -17.29
CA SER A 344 23.94 -41.65 -17.54
C SER A 344 23.48 -40.19 -17.77
N MET A 345 24.17 -39.13 -17.33
CA MET A 345 25.35 -38.90 -16.45
C MET A 345 25.08 -37.56 -15.67
N ILE A 346 25.66 -37.19 -14.51
CA ILE A 346 27.07 -37.14 -14.05
C ILE A 346 27.88 -36.10 -14.87
N SER A 347 28.72 -35.20 -14.33
CA SER A 347 28.86 -34.62 -12.96
C SER A 347 29.66 -33.30 -13.06
N ASP A 348 30.58 -33.06 -12.10
CA ASP A 348 31.76 -32.16 -12.13
C ASP A 348 31.53 -30.74 -11.57
N GLU A 349 32.44 -30.15 -10.77
CA GLU A 349 33.74 -30.61 -10.19
C GLU A 349 33.57 -30.79 -8.63
N TYR A 350 34.52 -30.91 -7.68
CA TYR A 350 35.99 -31.07 -7.47
C TYR A 350 36.14 -31.48 -5.95
N ASP A 351 37.23 -31.95 -5.30
CA ASP A 351 38.60 -32.39 -5.62
C ASP A 351 39.16 -33.26 -4.43
N SER A 352 40.42 -33.73 -4.54
CA SER A 352 41.42 -33.89 -3.45
C SER A 352 41.64 -35.25 -2.75
N ASN A 353 42.43 -36.10 -3.44
CA ASN A 353 43.65 -36.77 -2.95
C ASN A 353 43.66 -37.74 -1.73
N PHE A 354 43.89 -39.05 -1.98
CA PHE A 354 45.18 -39.74 -1.76
C PHE A 354 45.21 -41.18 -2.38
N ALA A 355 46.39 -41.85 -2.43
CA ALA A 355 46.66 -43.16 -3.09
C ALA A 355 47.81 -43.93 -2.37
N PRO A 356 48.33 -45.13 -2.79
CA PRO A 356 47.98 -46.09 -3.88
C PRO A 356 47.67 -47.53 -3.29
N GLU A 357 48.07 -48.75 -3.71
CA GLU A 357 48.94 -49.35 -4.76
C GLU A 357 48.69 -50.90 -4.92
N LYS A 358 49.29 -51.56 -5.94
CA LYS A 358 49.51 -53.05 -6.14
C LYS A 358 48.29 -53.98 -6.37
N ALA A 359 48.35 -55.11 -7.08
CA ALA A 359 49.23 -55.61 -8.18
C ALA A 359 48.57 -56.81 -8.92
N LYS A 360 49.09 -57.22 -10.10
CA LYS A 360 48.65 -58.38 -10.93
C LYS A 360 49.75 -59.46 -11.04
N PRO A 361 49.43 -60.73 -11.36
CA PRO A 361 49.81 -61.27 -12.68
C PRO A 361 48.67 -62.07 -13.39
N ARG A 362 48.97 -62.98 -14.34
CA ARG A 362 48.04 -63.45 -15.40
C ARG A 362 48.55 -64.69 -16.17
N LYS A 363 47.64 -65.58 -16.67
CA LYS A 363 47.87 -66.73 -17.61
C LYS A 363 48.56 -67.97 -16.96
N THR A 364 48.64 -69.19 -17.53
CA THR A 364 48.29 -69.88 -18.82
C THR A 364 47.87 -71.35 -18.46
N ALA A 365 47.05 -72.19 -19.13
CA ALA A 365 46.59 -72.45 -20.51
C ALA A 365 47.22 -73.72 -21.18
N GLN A 366 46.37 -74.76 -21.44
CA GLN A 366 46.57 -75.92 -22.36
C GLN A 366 47.65 -76.99 -21.98
N GLN A 367 47.66 -78.27 -22.43
CA GLN A 367 46.74 -79.11 -23.24
C GLN A 367 46.98 -80.65 -22.97
N LYS A 368 45.96 -81.51 -23.25
CA LYS A 368 46.00 -82.97 -23.63
C LYS A 368 46.73 -84.05 -22.79
N GLN A 369 45.94 -85.04 -22.30
CA GLN A 369 45.87 -86.50 -22.64
C GLN A 369 47.13 -87.35 -22.98
N PRO A 370 47.08 -88.72 -22.89
CA PRO A 370 46.05 -89.65 -22.35
C PRO A 370 46.59 -90.80 -21.44
N GLN A 371 45.69 -91.74 -21.03
CA GLN A 371 45.89 -93.19 -20.70
C GLN A 371 47.12 -93.62 -19.84
N GLN A 372 46.99 -94.38 -18.73
CA GLN A 372 46.34 -95.70 -18.66
C GLN A 372 45.90 -96.10 -17.20
N GLN A 373 45.52 -97.37 -16.98
CA GLN A 373 44.75 -97.85 -15.81
C GLN A 373 45.54 -98.06 -14.50
N SER A 374 44.93 -97.73 -13.34
CA SER A 374 44.76 -98.62 -12.16
C SER A 374 44.25 -97.86 -10.92
N GLN A 375 44.02 -98.56 -9.79
CA GLN A 375 43.76 -98.04 -8.44
C GLN A 375 42.41 -97.32 -8.15
N GLN A 376 41.29 -97.88 -8.62
CA GLN A 376 39.99 -97.60 -8.00
C GLN A 376 39.83 -98.34 -6.66
N ASN A 377 40.04 -97.65 -5.53
CA ASN A 377 39.32 -97.92 -4.26
C ASN A 377 39.51 -96.80 -3.21
N ASN A 378 40.71 -96.22 -3.08
CA ASN A 378 41.01 -95.22 -2.04
C ASN A 378 40.43 -93.80 -2.25
N GLN A 379 39.51 -93.60 -3.21
CA GLN A 379 38.89 -92.29 -3.48
C GLN A 379 37.44 -92.14 -3.01
N GLN A 380 36.75 -93.21 -2.60
CA GLN A 380 35.33 -93.11 -2.20
C GLN A 380 35.16 -92.55 -0.77
N GLN A 381 35.95 -93.01 0.20
CA GLN A 381 35.88 -92.53 1.60
C GLN A 381 36.24 -91.04 1.76
N LYS A 382 37.05 -90.46 0.86
CA LYS A 382 37.36 -89.02 0.86
C LYS A 382 36.24 -88.14 0.26
N LYS A 383 35.17 -88.72 -0.28
CA LYS A 383 34.02 -87.97 -0.83
C LYS A 383 32.87 -87.86 0.17
N THR A 384 32.59 -88.88 0.98
CA THR A 384 31.49 -88.85 1.97
C THR A 384 31.74 -87.81 3.07
N VAL A 385 32.91 -87.86 3.72
CA VAL A 385 33.31 -86.89 4.77
C VAL A 385 33.28 -85.43 4.27
N ASN A 386 33.55 -85.22 2.98
CA ASN A 386 33.57 -83.91 2.31
C ASN A 386 32.17 -83.46 1.81
N ILE A 387 31.13 -84.27 2.03
CA ILE A 387 29.72 -83.93 1.85
C ILE A 387 29.08 -83.66 3.22
N GLU A 388 29.32 -84.53 4.20
CA GLU A 388 28.82 -84.40 5.58
C GLU A 388 29.29 -83.07 6.22
N THR A 389 30.59 -82.76 6.13
CA THR A 389 31.13 -81.48 6.60
C THR A 389 30.53 -80.26 5.91
N LYS A 390 30.11 -80.37 4.63
CA LYS A 390 29.43 -79.28 3.91
C LYS A 390 27.97 -79.14 4.33
N GLN A 391 27.27 -80.25 4.55
CA GLN A 391 25.90 -80.25 5.09
C GLN A 391 25.88 -79.66 6.50
N GLN A 392 26.84 -80.01 7.36
CA GLN A 392 26.98 -79.45 8.70
C GLN A 392 27.32 -77.94 8.66
N ALA A 393 28.24 -77.51 7.77
CA ALA A 393 28.52 -76.08 7.58
C ALA A 393 27.30 -75.30 7.06
N GLN A 394 26.52 -75.90 6.15
CA GLN A 394 25.28 -75.30 5.64
C GLN A 394 24.19 -75.21 6.72
N GLN A 395 24.05 -76.24 7.56
CA GLN A 395 23.11 -76.20 8.69
C GLN A 395 23.50 -75.15 9.73
N ASN A 396 24.79 -75.03 10.04
CA ASN A 396 25.28 -73.99 10.96
C ASN A 396 25.03 -72.57 10.40
N LEU A 397 25.19 -72.37 9.08
CA LEU A 397 24.88 -71.10 8.43
C LEU A 397 23.38 -70.77 8.50
N ILE A 398 22.50 -71.76 8.25
CA ILE A 398 21.04 -71.61 8.38
C ILE A 398 20.66 -71.26 9.83
N ASN A 399 21.28 -71.90 10.81
CA ASN A 399 21.03 -71.60 12.23
C ASN A 399 21.47 -70.17 12.60
N SER A 400 22.65 -69.71 12.15
CA SER A 400 23.12 -68.33 12.34
C SER A 400 22.14 -67.31 11.74
N GLN A 401 21.67 -67.55 10.52
CA GLN A 401 20.68 -66.70 9.85
C GLN A 401 19.32 -66.71 10.57
N LEU A 402 18.94 -67.82 11.20
CA LEU A 402 17.73 -67.91 12.01
C LEU A 402 17.87 -67.12 13.33
N GLU A 403 19.03 -67.15 13.98
CA GLU A 403 19.31 -66.39 15.20
C GLU A 403 19.34 -64.88 14.91
N GLU A 404 20.01 -64.43 13.84
CA GLU A 404 19.97 -63.05 13.34
C GLU A 404 18.53 -62.60 13.02
N SER A 405 17.73 -63.47 12.40
CA SER A 405 16.31 -63.20 12.12
C SER A 405 15.48 -63.07 13.41
N GLN A 406 15.74 -63.89 14.42
CA GLN A 406 15.05 -63.80 15.71
C GLN A 406 15.45 -62.54 16.51
N GLU A 407 16.70 -62.10 16.42
CA GLU A 407 17.13 -60.87 17.08
C GLU A 407 16.54 -59.62 16.42
N THR A 408 16.46 -59.59 15.09
CA THR A 408 15.80 -58.51 14.35
C THR A 408 14.29 -58.45 14.60
N ILE A 409 13.60 -59.60 14.71
CA ILE A 409 12.18 -59.65 15.12
C ILE A 409 11.99 -59.02 16.52
N LYS A 410 12.80 -59.41 17.52
CA LYS A 410 12.70 -58.86 18.89
C LYS A 410 12.90 -57.34 18.95
N LYS A 411 13.80 -56.81 18.12
CA LYS A 411 14.01 -55.35 17.98
C LYS A 411 12.78 -54.67 17.41
N LEU A 412 12.19 -55.22 16.34
CA LEU A 412 10.94 -54.71 15.75
C LEU A 412 9.75 -54.79 16.72
N GLU A 413 9.64 -55.85 17.53
CA GLU A 413 8.64 -55.97 18.60
C GLU A 413 8.80 -54.87 19.67
N GLN A 414 10.03 -54.55 20.06
CA GLN A 414 10.32 -53.46 20.98
C GLN A 414 9.95 -52.10 20.37
N ASP A 415 10.31 -51.85 19.12
CA ASP A 415 9.98 -50.60 18.41
C ASP A 415 8.47 -50.42 18.21
N ILE A 416 7.73 -51.50 17.91
CA ILE A 416 6.26 -51.50 17.85
C ILE A 416 5.66 -51.11 19.22
N ASN A 417 6.20 -51.61 20.33
CA ASN A 417 5.73 -51.24 21.67
C ASN A 417 6.02 -49.76 21.99
N ASN A 418 7.23 -49.28 21.69
CA ASN A 418 7.60 -47.86 21.84
C ASN A 418 6.65 -46.93 21.05
N LEU A 419 6.34 -47.28 19.79
CA LEU A 419 5.42 -46.53 18.94
C LEU A 419 3.98 -46.57 19.47
N ASN A 420 3.52 -47.71 20.02
CA ASN A 420 2.20 -47.82 20.63
C ASN A 420 2.05 -46.94 21.89
N GLU A 421 3.12 -46.73 22.66
CA GLU A 421 3.10 -45.81 23.80
C GLU A 421 3.07 -44.33 23.36
N GLN A 422 3.84 -43.97 22.33
CA GLN A 422 3.77 -42.64 21.72
C GLN A 422 2.37 -42.34 21.16
N ILE A 423 1.73 -43.30 20.49
CA ILE A 423 0.36 -43.18 19.98
C ILE A 423 -0.65 -42.95 21.12
N LYS A 424 -0.50 -43.63 22.27
CA LYS A 424 -1.35 -43.39 23.46
C LYS A 424 -1.18 -41.97 23.99
N SER A 425 0.07 -41.50 24.15
CA SER A 425 0.39 -40.14 24.61
C SER A 425 -0.25 -39.06 23.71
N ILE A 426 -0.02 -39.15 22.40
CA ILE A 426 -0.56 -38.22 21.39
C ILE A 426 -2.11 -38.27 21.36
N THR A 427 -2.71 -39.42 21.65
CA THR A 427 -4.17 -39.57 21.73
C THR A 427 -4.75 -38.84 22.95
N ALA A 428 -4.10 -38.93 24.11
CA ALA A 428 -4.50 -38.21 25.31
C ALA A 428 -4.35 -36.68 25.13
N GLU A 429 -3.25 -36.21 24.55
CA GLU A 429 -3.08 -34.79 24.19
C GLU A 429 -4.18 -34.32 23.22
N LYS A 430 -4.54 -35.11 22.21
CA LYS A 430 -5.64 -34.80 21.29
C LYS A 430 -6.98 -34.64 22.04
N GLU A 431 -7.20 -35.42 23.09
CA GLU A 431 -8.41 -35.34 23.92
C GLU A 431 -8.42 -34.15 24.88
N GLN A 432 -7.27 -33.75 25.42
CA GLN A 432 -7.14 -32.50 26.18
C GLN A 432 -7.37 -31.26 25.30
N HIS A 433 -6.80 -31.23 24.10
CA HIS A 433 -7.05 -30.16 23.13
C HIS A 433 -8.50 -30.12 22.64
N LEU A 434 -9.15 -31.29 22.48
CA LEU A 434 -10.59 -31.40 22.19
C LEU A 434 -11.44 -30.65 23.21
N ALA A 435 -11.24 -30.96 24.51
CA ALA A 435 -12.00 -30.33 25.59
C ALA A 435 -11.84 -28.81 25.61
N LYS A 436 -10.59 -28.33 25.50
CA LYS A 436 -10.29 -26.88 25.47
C LYS A 436 -10.90 -26.16 24.26
N ILE A 437 -11.05 -26.83 23.12
CA ILE A 437 -11.67 -26.24 21.92
C ILE A 437 -13.19 -26.25 22.00
N ALA A 438 -13.81 -27.23 22.68
CA ALA A 438 -15.22 -27.16 23.04
C ALA A 438 -15.50 -25.98 24.00
N GLU A 439 -14.68 -25.83 25.05
CA GLU A 439 -14.72 -24.70 26.01
C GLU A 439 -14.63 -23.34 25.29
N LEU A 440 -13.61 -23.15 24.44
CA LEU A 440 -13.44 -21.93 23.65
C LEU A 440 -14.61 -21.68 22.68
N THR A 441 -15.22 -22.74 22.12
CA THR A 441 -16.40 -22.61 21.24
C THR A 441 -17.62 -22.10 22.02
N VAL A 442 -17.84 -22.60 23.25
CA VAL A 442 -18.92 -22.11 24.14
C VAL A 442 -18.68 -20.65 24.52
N ASN A 443 -17.44 -20.29 24.87
CA ASN A 443 -17.08 -18.90 25.20
C ASN A 443 -17.28 -17.94 24.01
N ILE A 444 -16.92 -18.35 22.78
CA ILE A 444 -17.16 -17.57 21.56
C ILE A 444 -18.66 -17.40 21.29
N ALA A 445 -19.48 -18.44 21.48
CA ALA A 445 -20.93 -18.36 21.33
C ALA A 445 -21.54 -17.37 22.34
N PHE A 446 -21.17 -17.48 23.62
CA PHE A 446 -21.62 -16.57 24.68
C PHE A 446 -21.23 -15.11 24.42
N ILE A 447 -20.00 -14.85 23.93
CA ILE A 447 -19.58 -13.49 23.52
C ILE A 447 -20.41 -13.01 22.33
N GLY A 448 -20.69 -13.88 21.35
CA GLY A 448 -21.52 -13.57 20.19
C GLY A 448 -22.95 -13.15 20.55
N ASP A 449 -23.61 -13.90 21.43
CA ASP A 449 -24.98 -13.59 21.87
C ASP A 449 -25.04 -12.32 22.75
N ASN A 450 -24.06 -12.11 23.64
CA ASN A 450 -23.97 -10.86 24.40
C ASN A 450 -23.74 -9.64 23.49
N PHE A 451 -22.87 -9.76 22.47
CA PHE A 451 -22.64 -8.69 21.49
C PHE A 451 -23.91 -8.42 20.67
N LYS A 452 -24.65 -9.47 20.30
CA LYS A 452 -25.93 -9.37 19.59
C LYS A 452 -27.02 -8.68 20.42
N SER A 453 -27.15 -8.99 21.71
CA SER A 453 -28.05 -8.24 22.63
C SER A 453 -27.64 -6.76 22.70
N THR A 454 -26.35 -6.51 22.92
CA THR A 454 -25.80 -5.14 23.01
C THR A 454 -26.09 -4.33 21.74
N VAL A 455 -25.93 -4.93 20.55
CA VAL A 455 -26.28 -4.29 19.26
C VAL A 455 -27.78 -4.00 19.18
N GLN A 456 -28.65 -4.96 19.53
CA GLN A 456 -30.10 -4.75 19.52
C GLN A 456 -30.55 -3.64 20.48
N GLU A 457 -29.93 -3.53 21.66
CA GLU A 457 -30.15 -2.42 22.59
C GLU A 457 -29.70 -1.08 22.01
N LYS A 458 -28.54 -1.02 21.34
CA LYS A 458 -28.08 0.22 20.67
C LYS A 458 -28.95 0.60 19.48
N ASP A 459 -29.44 -0.36 18.70
CA ASP A 459 -30.38 -0.10 17.60
C ASP A 459 -31.72 0.47 18.11
N GLN A 460 -32.25 -0.05 19.24
CA GLN A 460 -33.44 0.52 19.89
C GLN A 460 -33.21 1.96 20.40
N VAL A 461 -32.04 2.24 20.97
CA VAL A 461 -31.65 3.61 21.40
C VAL A 461 -31.52 4.53 20.19
N ILE A 462 -30.88 4.09 19.10
CA ILE A 462 -30.76 4.85 17.85
C ILE A 462 -32.14 5.14 17.25
N GLN A 463 -33.04 4.16 17.23
CA GLN A 463 -34.41 4.34 16.75
C GLN A 463 -35.21 5.32 17.63
N THR A 464 -35.01 5.28 18.95
CA THR A 464 -35.63 6.22 19.90
C THR A 464 -35.13 7.65 19.67
N LEU A 465 -33.81 7.85 19.60
CA LEU A 465 -33.19 9.16 19.33
C LEU A 465 -33.58 9.70 17.95
N SER A 466 -33.75 8.84 16.95
CA SER A 466 -34.25 9.24 15.61
C SER A 466 -35.69 9.76 15.68
N ASN A 467 -36.56 9.09 16.45
CA ASN A 467 -37.94 9.53 16.68
C ASN A 467 -38.01 10.85 17.48
N GLU A 468 -37.13 11.04 18.46
CA GLU A 468 -37.03 12.29 19.22
C GLU A 468 -36.49 13.45 18.37
N LYS A 469 -35.45 13.19 17.56
CA LYS A 469 -34.94 14.16 16.58
C LYS A 469 -36.04 14.62 15.63
N SER A 470 -36.85 13.71 15.08
CA SER A 470 -37.97 14.04 14.21
C SER A 470 -38.98 14.99 14.88
N LYS A 471 -39.37 14.70 16.13
CA LYS A 471 -40.26 15.56 16.94
C LYS A 471 -39.65 16.94 17.26
N LEU A 472 -38.32 17.03 17.40
CA LEU A 472 -37.63 18.30 17.60
C LEU A 472 -37.51 19.11 16.30
N GLU A 473 -37.31 18.45 15.16
CA GLU A 473 -37.32 19.10 13.84
C GLU A 473 -38.72 19.62 13.49
N GLU A 474 -39.79 18.88 13.82
CA GLU A 474 -41.19 19.32 13.70
C GLU A 474 -41.48 20.56 14.56
N LYS A 475 -41.16 20.53 15.86
CA LYS A 475 -41.30 21.68 16.77
C LYS A 475 -40.48 22.89 16.33
N LEU A 476 -39.29 22.67 15.77
CA LEU A 476 -38.45 23.75 15.24
C LEU A 476 -39.09 24.38 14.00
N GLN A 477 -39.70 23.60 13.12
CA GLN A 477 -40.46 24.13 11.97
C GLN A 477 -41.69 24.93 12.43
N GLU A 478 -42.44 24.46 13.43
CA GLU A 478 -43.56 25.19 14.03
C GLU A 478 -43.11 26.53 14.67
N THR A 479 -41.97 26.51 15.37
CA THR A 479 -41.35 27.71 15.96
C THR A 479 -40.88 28.70 14.87
N ILE A 480 -40.31 28.22 13.77
CA ILE A 480 -39.91 29.06 12.63
C ILE A 480 -41.14 29.65 11.94
N ALA A 481 -42.22 28.88 11.75
CA ALA A 481 -43.45 29.34 11.12
C ALA A 481 -44.13 30.44 11.96
N THR A 482 -44.23 30.25 13.28
CA THR A 482 -44.83 31.23 14.20
C THR A 482 -44.00 32.53 14.28
N LEU A 483 -42.67 32.44 14.40
CA LEU A 483 -41.78 33.62 14.36
C LEU A 483 -41.84 34.34 13.01
N THR A 484 -41.97 33.62 11.89
CA THR A 484 -42.10 34.23 10.56
C THR A 484 -43.41 35.01 10.44
N LYS A 485 -44.53 34.42 10.90
CA LYS A 485 -45.84 35.08 10.94
C LYS A 485 -45.84 36.34 11.82
N GLN A 486 -45.25 36.28 13.02
CA GLN A 486 -45.08 37.44 13.90
C GLN A 486 -44.29 38.56 13.21
N LYS A 487 -43.19 38.22 12.52
CA LYS A 487 -42.36 39.19 11.79
C LYS A 487 -43.08 39.82 10.59
N GLU A 488 -44.00 39.10 9.94
CA GLU A 488 -44.87 39.66 8.90
C GLU A 488 -45.94 40.59 9.48
N GLU A 489 -46.51 40.25 10.63
CA GLU A 489 -47.46 41.09 11.38
C GLU A 489 -46.79 42.39 11.90
N GLU A 490 -45.61 42.30 12.50
CA GLU A 490 -44.77 43.44 12.90
C GLU A 490 -44.44 44.34 11.70
N LYS A 491 -44.07 43.75 10.56
CA LYS A 491 -43.75 44.51 9.34
C LYS A 491 -44.98 45.21 8.77
N ALA A 492 -46.14 44.56 8.77
CA ALA A 492 -47.40 45.17 8.35
C ALA A 492 -47.81 46.33 9.27
N GLN A 493 -47.67 46.15 10.59
CA GLN A 493 -47.94 47.18 11.59
C GLN A 493 -46.99 48.38 11.44
N ALA A 494 -45.68 48.14 11.32
CA ALA A 494 -44.69 49.20 11.08
C ALA A 494 -44.96 49.97 9.77
N GLN A 495 -45.39 49.27 8.71
CA GLN A 495 -45.76 49.91 7.44
C GLN A 495 -47.05 50.75 7.56
N LEU A 496 -47.99 50.34 8.41
CA LEU A 496 -49.21 51.08 8.73
C LEU A 496 -48.92 52.33 9.59
N ASP A 497 -47.97 52.25 10.51
CA ASP A 497 -47.59 53.35 11.40
C ASP A 497 -46.62 54.35 10.74
N ILE A 498 -45.97 53.98 9.63
CA ILE A 498 -45.23 54.89 8.75
C ILE A 498 -46.16 55.59 7.75
N SER A 499 -47.21 54.93 7.26
CA SER A 499 -48.10 55.52 6.24
C SER A 499 -49.02 56.61 6.80
N LYS A 500 -49.65 56.40 7.97
CA LYS A 500 -50.57 57.38 8.57
C LYS A 500 -49.94 58.77 8.82
N PRO A 501 -48.71 58.90 9.39
CA PRO A 501 -48.08 60.20 9.56
C PRO A 501 -47.74 60.87 8.22
N LEU A 502 -47.32 60.10 7.20
CA LEU A 502 -47.02 60.64 5.88
C LEU A 502 -48.27 61.19 5.19
N GLU A 503 -49.41 60.51 5.31
CA GLU A 503 -50.70 60.99 4.77
C GLU A 503 -51.19 62.26 5.50
N GLN A 504 -51.02 62.32 6.82
CA GLN A 504 -51.30 63.53 7.60
C GLN A 504 -50.38 64.70 7.21
N LEU A 505 -49.09 64.44 6.99
CA LEU A 505 -48.12 65.45 6.53
C LEU A 505 -48.41 65.93 5.11
N ALA A 506 -48.81 65.03 4.21
CA ALA A 506 -49.24 65.38 2.86
C ALA A 506 -50.48 66.30 2.90
N LYS A 507 -51.47 65.98 3.74
CA LYS A 507 -52.65 66.83 3.94
C LYS A 507 -52.29 68.21 4.52
N GLN A 508 -51.44 68.27 5.55
CA GLN A 508 -50.95 69.55 6.09
C GLN A 508 -50.18 70.38 5.06
N LEU A 509 -49.41 69.74 4.16
CA LEU A 509 -48.75 70.40 3.04
C LEU A 509 -49.74 70.92 1.98
N GLU A 510 -50.87 70.25 1.77
CA GLU A 510 -51.92 70.70 0.86
C GLU A 510 -52.76 71.84 1.47
N ASP A 511 -53.17 71.73 2.73
CA ASP A 511 -53.86 72.79 3.48
C ASP A 511 -53.00 74.06 3.55
N THR A 512 -51.70 73.94 3.86
CA THR A 512 -50.79 75.10 3.86
C THR A 512 -50.53 75.66 2.46
N ARG A 513 -50.48 74.83 1.41
CA ARG A 513 -50.44 75.32 0.01
C ARG A 513 -51.70 76.09 -0.37
N ALA A 514 -52.88 75.63 0.06
CA ALA A 514 -54.14 76.34 -0.15
C ALA A 514 -54.14 77.69 0.58
N GLU A 515 -53.71 77.72 1.84
CA GLU A 515 -53.50 78.94 2.62
C GLU A 515 -52.52 79.91 1.93
N PHE A 516 -51.34 79.46 1.52
CA PHE A 516 -50.37 80.31 0.83
C PHE A 516 -50.91 80.82 -0.50
N THR A 517 -51.67 80.01 -1.24
CA THR A 517 -52.32 80.42 -2.49
C THR A 517 -53.39 81.49 -2.25
N ALA A 518 -54.22 81.34 -1.21
CA ALA A 518 -55.18 82.34 -0.79
C ALA A 518 -54.49 83.64 -0.33
N ARG A 519 -53.46 83.54 0.52
CA ARG A 519 -52.63 84.68 0.95
C ARG A 519 -51.94 85.37 -0.23
N ILE A 520 -51.51 84.65 -1.27
CA ILE A 520 -50.96 85.20 -2.51
C ILE A 520 -52.05 85.89 -3.33
N LYS A 521 -53.27 85.34 -3.43
CA LYS A 521 -54.41 85.98 -4.11
C LYS A 521 -54.77 87.30 -3.44
N VAL A 522 -54.91 87.31 -2.11
CA VAL A 522 -55.14 88.53 -1.32
C VAL A 522 -53.99 89.51 -1.45
N LYS A 523 -52.72 89.07 -1.40
CA LYS A 523 -51.56 89.96 -1.64
C LYS A 523 -51.52 90.51 -3.07
N LYS A 524 -51.93 89.77 -4.10
CA LYS A 524 -52.06 90.28 -5.47
C LYS A 524 -53.17 91.34 -5.56
N GLN A 525 -54.33 91.11 -4.95
CA GLN A 525 -55.39 92.12 -4.82
C GLN A 525 -54.88 93.37 -4.06
N LYS A 526 -54.14 93.17 -2.97
CA LYS A 526 -53.48 94.25 -2.21
C LYS A 526 -52.45 95.00 -3.05
N ILE A 527 -51.72 94.33 -3.93
CA ILE A 527 -50.76 94.96 -4.86
C ILE A 527 -51.50 95.76 -5.96
N THR A 528 -52.67 95.32 -6.43
CA THR A 528 -53.50 96.14 -7.33
C THR A 528 -54.14 97.35 -6.62
N GLU A 529 -54.66 97.17 -5.40
CA GLU A 529 -55.11 98.29 -4.54
C GLU A 529 -53.98 99.28 -4.27
N LEU A 530 -52.79 98.79 -3.92
CA LEU A 530 -51.63 99.63 -3.63
C LEU A 530 -51.04 100.26 -4.89
N ARG A 531 -51.15 99.64 -6.07
CA ARG A 531 -50.80 100.30 -7.34
C ARG A 531 -51.77 101.45 -7.66
N GLY A 532 -53.06 101.27 -7.41
CA GLY A 532 -54.04 102.37 -7.45
C GLY A 532 -53.70 103.47 -6.46
N ARG A 533 -53.50 103.13 -5.18
CA ARG A 533 -53.12 104.09 -4.13
C ARG A 533 -51.75 104.73 -4.34
N ILE A 534 -50.80 104.08 -5.03
CA ILE A 534 -49.51 104.69 -5.39
C ILE A 534 -49.70 105.74 -6.50
N ALA A 535 -50.66 105.55 -7.41
CA ALA A 535 -51.06 106.61 -8.34
C ALA A 535 -51.76 107.78 -7.63
N GLU A 536 -52.53 107.51 -6.56
CA GLU A 536 -53.18 108.55 -5.73
C GLU A 536 -52.19 109.27 -4.78
N LEU A 537 -51.16 108.56 -4.29
CA LEU A 537 -50.23 109.02 -3.23
C LEU A 537 -48.86 109.47 -3.75
N GLN A 538 -48.73 109.85 -5.02
CA GLN A 538 -47.59 110.65 -5.53
C GLN A 538 -47.60 112.12 -5.03
N LYS A 539 -48.05 112.35 -3.80
CA LYS A 539 -47.94 113.60 -3.04
C LYS A 539 -47.58 113.27 -1.58
N PRO A 540 -46.30 113.33 -1.19
CA PRO A 540 -45.86 112.90 0.14
C PRO A 540 -46.06 114.00 1.20
N LYS A 541 -46.33 113.58 2.44
CA LYS A 541 -45.91 114.31 3.66
C LYS A 541 -45.73 113.35 4.84
N GLU A 542 -45.09 113.84 5.89
CA GLU A 542 -44.23 113.06 6.80
C GLU A 542 -44.90 112.60 8.12
N LEU A 543 -44.28 111.58 8.75
CA LEU A 543 -43.90 111.34 10.18
C LEU A 543 -44.45 112.27 11.31
N PRO A 544 -44.29 111.98 12.64
CA PRO A 544 -43.52 110.90 13.32
C PRO A 544 -44.28 110.16 14.48
N PRO A 545 -43.64 109.24 15.24
CA PRO A 545 -44.27 108.47 16.34
C PRO A 545 -43.74 108.79 17.77
N CYS A 546 -44.47 108.42 18.84
CA CYS A 546 -43.87 108.22 20.19
C CYS A 546 -44.68 107.31 21.16
N LYS A 547 -44.05 106.96 22.29
CA LYS A 547 -44.32 105.84 23.24
C LYS A 547 -45.09 106.26 24.51
N LYS A 548 -45.83 105.32 25.13
CA LYS A 548 -46.19 105.18 26.59
C LYS A 548 -46.89 103.82 26.80
N CYS A 549 -46.71 102.98 27.84
CA CYS A 549 -46.52 103.10 29.31
C CYS A 549 -47.88 103.04 30.09
N PRO A 550 -47.94 102.62 31.39
CA PRO A 550 -48.32 101.23 31.72
C PRO A 550 -49.38 101.04 32.84
N VAL A 551 -50.21 99.98 32.81
CA VAL A 551 -51.32 99.78 33.79
C VAL A 551 -51.51 98.34 34.35
N LEU A 552 -51.05 97.28 33.67
CA LEU A 552 -51.41 95.87 33.97
C LEU A 552 -50.67 95.24 35.18
N LYS A 553 -50.71 95.88 36.36
CA LYS A 553 -50.03 95.41 37.58
C LYS A 553 -50.93 95.27 38.83
N ALA A 554 -52.25 95.27 38.66
CA ALA A 554 -53.22 95.34 39.77
C ALA A 554 -54.49 94.48 39.55
N LYS A 555 -54.34 93.23 39.10
CA LYS A 555 -55.51 92.38 38.71
C LYS A 555 -55.32 90.85 38.85
N ILE A 556 -54.32 90.36 39.60
CA ILE A 556 -53.98 88.91 39.65
C ILE A 556 -53.87 88.35 41.08
N GLU A 557 -53.52 89.14 42.10
CA GLU A 557 -53.26 88.62 43.46
C GLU A 557 -54.50 88.41 44.35
N GLU A 558 -55.72 88.61 43.83
CA GLU A 558 -56.94 88.77 44.65
C GLU A 558 -57.85 87.52 44.75
N LEU A 559 -57.69 86.50 43.89
CA LEU A 559 -58.82 85.60 43.56
C LEU A 559 -58.62 84.07 43.68
N THR A 560 -57.59 83.54 44.37
CA THR A 560 -57.50 82.06 44.55
C THR A 560 -56.79 81.61 45.85
N LYS A 561 -57.31 82.05 47.00
CA LYS A 561 -57.00 81.49 48.34
C LYS A 561 -58.17 80.70 48.95
N GLU A 562 -59.04 80.16 48.11
CA GLU A 562 -60.44 79.86 48.48
C GLU A 562 -60.83 78.37 48.40
N ILE A 563 -59.88 77.46 48.12
CA ILE A 563 -60.15 76.03 47.86
C ILE A 563 -59.30 75.12 48.78
N GLU A 564 -59.20 75.46 50.07
CA GLU A 564 -58.37 74.71 51.04
C GLU A 564 -59.14 74.43 52.36
N SER A 565 -60.42 74.05 52.27
CA SER A 565 -61.21 73.64 53.45
C SER A 565 -62.38 72.67 53.17
N ILE A 566 -62.72 71.86 54.21
CA ILE A 566 -63.99 71.12 54.46
C ILE A 566 -64.20 69.73 53.79
N LYS A 567 -63.85 68.66 54.54
CA LYS A 567 -64.60 67.40 54.88
C LYS A 567 -63.64 66.42 55.61
N LYS A 568 -63.86 65.85 56.82
CA LYS A 568 -64.98 65.09 57.45
C LYS A 568 -65.21 63.70 56.80
N ASP A 569 -65.36 62.55 57.49
CA ASP A 569 -65.36 62.11 58.92
C ASP A 569 -64.80 60.64 59.00
N ASN A 570 -64.72 59.82 60.07
CA ASN A 570 -65.26 59.80 61.46
C ASN A 570 -64.31 58.98 62.41
N SER A 571 -64.73 58.72 63.66
CA SER A 571 -64.12 57.78 64.63
C SER A 571 -64.99 56.52 64.88
N ASP A 572 -64.58 55.69 65.88
CA ASP A 572 -65.37 54.74 66.71
C ASP A 572 -65.08 53.24 66.54
N TYR A 573 -64.48 52.62 67.58
CA TYR A 573 -64.45 51.15 67.78
C TYR A 573 -64.12 50.74 69.24
N ASN A 574 -63.15 51.40 69.87
CA ASN A 574 -62.53 50.99 71.15
C ASN A 574 -63.40 51.20 72.43
N ALA A 575 -64.72 51.25 72.31
CA ALA A 575 -65.65 51.51 73.42
C ALA A 575 -66.64 50.36 73.70
N LEU A 576 -66.68 49.31 72.86
CA LEU A 576 -67.71 48.27 72.93
C LEU A 576 -67.29 46.98 73.69
N GLN A 577 -66.00 46.80 73.98
CA GLN A 577 -65.46 45.49 74.36
C GLN A 577 -65.52 45.17 75.87
N ASP A 578 -65.51 46.19 76.74
CA ASP A 578 -65.49 45.99 78.20
C ASP A 578 -66.86 45.60 78.79
N HIS A 579 -67.96 45.87 78.08
CA HIS A 579 -69.33 45.62 78.58
C HIS A 579 -69.69 44.11 78.61
N ILE A 580 -68.98 43.27 77.85
CA ILE A 580 -69.29 41.84 77.72
C ILE A 580 -68.91 41.05 78.99
N LYS A 581 -67.81 41.42 79.67
CA LYS A 581 -67.25 40.71 80.83
C LYS A 581 -68.07 40.76 82.12
N GLN A 582 -69.16 41.52 82.18
CA GLN A 582 -69.95 41.69 83.40
C GLN A 582 -71.21 40.83 83.48
N LEU A 583 -71.62 40.15 82.39
CA LEU A 583 -72.87 39.37 82.34
C LEU A 583 -72.69 37.87 82.63
N GLU A 584 -71.47 37.33 82.51
CA GLU A 584 -71.21 35.89 82.67
C GLU A 584 -71.18 35.43 84.15
N ASN A 585 -71.00 36.34 85.10
CA ASN A 585 -70.79 36.04 86.53
C ASN A 585 -72.08 35.90 87.38
N LEU A 586 -73.27 35.85 86.77
CA LEU A 586 -74.56 35.91 87.50
C LEU A 586 -75.51 34.73 87.22
N LEU A 587 -75.07 33.66 86.56
CA LEU A 587 -75.97 32.64 85.98
C LEU A 587 -75.77 31.19 86.44
N HIS A 588 -75.01 30.92 87.51
CA HIS A 588 -74.84 29.56 88.05
C HIS A 588 -74.89 29.41 89.58
N ALA A 589 -75.35 30.44 90.30
CA ALA A 589 -75.56 30.40 91.76
C ALA A 589 -77.06 30.31 92.10
N ALA A 590 -77.78 29.34 91.50
CA ALA A 590 -79.25 29.30 91.52
C ALA A 590 -79.85 27.87 91.39
N ASP A 591 -79.26 26.87 92.06
CA ASP A 591 -79.81 25.50 92.18
C ASP A 591 -79.63 24.99 93.63
N GLU A 592 -80.27 25.66 94.59
CA GLU A 592 -80.30 25.25 96.01
C GLU A 592 -81.61 24.53 96.39
N GLU A 593 -81.44 23.41 97.12
CA GLU A 593 -82.31 22.81 98.15
C GLU A 593 -83.81 22.51 97.92
N LYS A 594 -84.20 21.29 98.32
CA LYS A 594 -85.48 20.82 98.92
C LYS A 594 -85.34 19.33 99.30
N ASP A 595 -86.02 18.73 100.27
CA ASP A 595 -87.11 19.19 101.15
C ASP A 595 -87.05 18.49 102.53
N LEU A 596 -87.89 18.87 103.50
CA LEU A 596 -87.76 18.50 104.93
C LEU A 596 -88.69 17.37 105.46
N HIS A 597 -88.11 16.54 106.34
CA HIS A 597 -88.72 15.95 107.56
C HIS A 597 -89.69 14.73 107.53
N SER A 598 -89.75 14.08 108.71
CA SER A 598 -90.84 13.25 109.27
C SER A 598 -91.26 11.94 108.57
N ASN A 599 -90.76 10.80 109.07
CA ASN A 599 -91.60 9.79 109.76
C ASN A 599 -90.70 8.72 110.42
N ASP A 600 -90.99 8.34 111.66
CA ASP A 600 -90.05 7.67 112.57
C ASP A 600 -89.93 6.14 112.44
N ALA A 601 -88.83 5.62 113.01
CA ALA A 601 -88.55 4.24 113.46
C ALA A 601 -88.70 3.08 112.47
N GLN A 602 -89.82 2.97 111.73
CA GLN A 602 -90.12 1.82 110.86
C GLN A 602 -89.25 1.78 109.60
N LYS A 603 -88.80 2.95 109.11
CA LYS A 603 -87.86 3.05 107.99
C LYS A 603 -86.46 2.48 108.29
N LEU A 604 -86.08 2.36 109.56
CA LEU A 604 -84.73 1.92 109.94
C LEU A 604 -84.45 0.47 109.50
N ALA A 605 -85.43 -0.42 109.65
CA ALA A 605 -85.31 -1.82 109.23
C ALA A 605 -85.17 -1.97 107.70
N GLU A 606 -85.96 -1.22 106.92
CA GLU A 606 -85.78 -1.19 105.46
C GLU A 606 -84.45 -0.54 105.07
N SER A 607 -84.00 0.49 105.79
CA SER A 607 -82.73 1.14 105.48
C SER A 607 -81.51 0.24 105.71
N ILE A 608 -81.57 -0.74 106.62
CA ILE A 608 -80.48 -1.73 106.77
C ILE A 608 -80.40 -2.64 105.53
N VAL A 609 -81.54 -3.08 104.99
CA VAL A 609 -81.59 -3.88 103.75
C VAL A 609 -81.18 -3.03 102.53
N ARG A 610 -81.62 -1.77 102.46
CA ARG A 610 -81.21 -0.84 101.39
C ARG A 610 -79.75 -0.42 101.51
N VAL A 611 -79.18 -0.29 102.70
CA VAL A 611 -77.74 -0.05 102.88
C VAL A 611 -76.95 -1.26 102.42
N GLY A 612 -77.35 -2.50 102.75
CA GLY A 612 -76.70 -3.69 102.18
C GLY A 612 -76.78 -3.78 100.65
N ALA A 613 -77.91 -3.35 100.06
CA ALA A 613 -78.04 -3.25 98.60
C ALA A 613 -77.16 -2.13 98.00
N LEU A 614 -77.17 -0.95 98.62
CA LEU A 614 -76.35 0.20 98.23
C LEU A 614 -74.85 -0.03 98.47
N GLU A 615 -74.47 -0.87 99.44
CA GLU A 615 -73.08 -1.35 99.64
C GLU A 615 -72.68 -2.33 98.54
N GLY A 616 -73.61 -3.18 98.08
CA GLY A 616 -73.44 -4.01 96.88
C GLY A 616 -73.26 -3.17 95.61
N GLU A 617 -74.13 -2.18 95.39
CA GLU A 617 -74.03 -1.22 94.28
C GLU A 617 -72.78 -0.32 94.40
N LEU A 618 -72.36 0.04 95.62
CA LEU A 618 -71.13 0.78 95.88
C LEU A 618 -69.89 -0.06 95.58
N GLU A 619 -69.89 -1.36 95.90
CA GLU A 619 -68.77 -2.24 95.56
C GLU A 619 -68.76 -2.62 94.07
N GLU A 620 -69.92 -2.74 93.43
CA GLU A 620 -70.01 -2.89 91.97
C GLU A 620 -69.59 -1.61 91.24
N THR A 621 -69.92 -0.42 91.75
CA THR A 621 -69.45 0.85 91.19
C THR A 621 -67.99 1.12 91.49
N LYS A 622 -67.45 0.74 92.66
CA LYS A 622 -65.98 0.69 92.89
C LYS A 622 -65.31 -0.29 91.93
N SER A 623 -65.88 -1.46 91.67
CA SER A 623 -65.36 -2.44 90.70
C SER A 623 -65.31 -1.83 89.29
N LYS A 624 -66.40 -1.21 88.84
CA LYS A 624 -66.48 -0.46 87.57
C LYS A 624 -65.50 0.72 87.53
N LEU A 625 -65.37 1.49 88.61
CA LEU A 625 -64.43 2.61 88.74
C LEU A 625 -62.97 2.16 88.73
N ASN A 626 -62.64 1.05 89.37
CA ASN A 626 -61.31 0.43 89.33
C ASN A 626 -60.99 -0.15 87.95
N SER A 627 -61.99 -0.70 87.25
CA SER A 627 -61.85 -1.10 85.84
C SER A 627 -61.58 0.12 84.94
N ALA A 628 -62.35 1.19 85.12
CA ALA A 628 -62.20 2.45 84.40
C ALA A 628 -60.86 3.13 84.71
N LEU A 629 -60.39 3.12 85.97
CA LEU A 629 -59.06 3.62 86.36
C LEU A 629 -57.96 2.84 85.64
N ARG A 630 -58.01 1.50 85.66
CA ARG A 630 -57.06 0.65 84.91
C ARG A 630 -57.14 0.84 83.40
N GLU A 631 -58.28 1.28 82.87
CA GLU A 631 -58.45 1.64 81.46
C GLU A 631 -57.89 3.03 81.15
N VAL A 632 -58.11 4.02 82.01
CA VAL A 632 -57.49 5.35 81.95
C VAL A 632 -55.96 5.25 82.09
N GLU A 633 -55.44 4.37 82.94
CA GLU A 633 -54.00 4.08 83.05
C GLU A 633 -53.44 3.45 81.76
N ARG A 634 -54.15 2.48 81.17
CA ARG A 634 -53.78 1.91 79.85
C ARG A 634 -53.87 2.93 78.72
N MET A 635 -54.82 3.87 78.77
CA MET A 635 -54.93 4.96 77.81
C MET A 635 -53.83 6.02 78.01
N LYS A 636 -53.47 6.36 79.26
CA LYS A 636 -52.30 7.21 79.55
C LYS A 636 -51.01 6.59 79.04
N ALA A 637 -50.76 5.32 79.31
CA ALA A 637 -49.59 4.61 78.79
C ALA A 637 -49.52 4.64 77.25
N ARG A 638 -50.66 4.47 76.57
CA ARG A 638 -50.76 4.61 75.10
C ARG A 638 -50.54 6.04 74.60
N VAL A 639 -50.97 7.05 75.36
CA VAL A 639 -50.71 8.47 75.05
C VAL A 639 -49.22 8.77 75.24
N GLU A 640 -48.60 8.37 76.35
CA GLU A 640 -47.15 8.52 76.58
C GLU A 640 -46.30 7.78 75.52
N GLU A 641 -46.74 6.60 75.07
CA GLU A 641 -46.11 5.86 73.96
C GLU A 641 -46.27 6.60 72.63
N SER A 642 -47.47 7.12 72.34
CA SER A 642 -47.75 7.96 71.16
C SER A 642 -46.97 9.28 71.17
N GLU A 643 -46.80 9.92 72.33
CA GLU A 643 -46.00 11.14 72.51
C GLU A 643 -44.51 10.87 72.33
N ARG A 644 -43.99 9.75 72.84
CA ARG A 644 -42.61 9.30 72.57
C ARG A 644 -42.37 9.01 71.10
N LEU A 645 -43.32 8.36 70.42
CA LEU A 645 -43.24 8.13 68.97
C LEU A 645 -43.29 9.47 68.21
N SER A 646 -44.21 10.37 68.57
CA SER A 646 -44.33 11.72 68.02
C SER A 646 -43.04 12.53 68.18
N ALA A 647 -42.36 12.42 69.33
CA ALA A 647 -41.07 13.07 69.58
C ALA A 647 -39.93 12.56 68.67
N THR A 648 -40.05 11.37 68.07
CA THR A 648 -39.07 10.86 67.07
C THR A 648 -39.38 11.28 65.63
N VAL A 649 -40.58 11.80 65.34
CA VAL A 649 -40.98 12.23 63.99
C VAL A 649 -40.06 13.31 63.39
N PRO A 650 -39.62 14.35 64.12
CA PRO A 650 -38.67 15.34 63.58
C PRO A 650 -37.34 14.72 63.16
N ASP A 651 -36.86 13.74 63.93
CA ASP A 651 -35.59 13.04 63.70
C ASP A 651 -35.68 12.13 62.46
N ILE A 652 -36.84 11.50 62.25
CA ILE A 652 -37.15 10.72 61.03
C ILE A 652 -37.30 11.66 59.82
N GLN A 653 -38.01 12.78 59.95
CA GLN A 653 -38.15 13.77 58.88
C GLN A 653 -36.79 14.37 58.46
N GLN A 654 -35.89 14.62 59.41
CA GLN A 654 -34.55 15.11 59.12
C GLN A 654 -33.69 14.05 58.43
N LYS A 655 -33.77 12.77 58.85
CA LYS A 655 -33.11 11.65 58.15
C LYS A 655 -33.64 11.47 56.72
N CYS A 656 -34.96 11.59 56.52
CA CYS A 656 -35.56 11.57 55.18
C CYS A 656 -35.13 12.78 54.33
N ARG A 657 -34.98 13.99 54.89
CA ARG A 657 -34.41 15.15 54.19
C ARG A 657 -32.97 14.89 53.74
N VAL A 658 -32.09 14.49 54.65
CA VAL A 658 -30.68 14.21 54.33
C VAL A 658 -30.56 13.10 53.27
N SER A 659 -31.37 12.04 53.37
CA SER A 659 -31.41 10.97 52.37
C SER A 659 -31.92 11.45 51.00
N MET A 660 -32.93 12.33 50.95
CA MET A 660 -33.36 12.96 49.69
C MET A 660 -32.33 13.94 49.12
N GLU A 661 -31.59 14.65 49.97
CA GLU A 661 -30.54 15.58 49.55
C GLU A 661 -29.31 14.82 49.02
N GLN A 662 -28.94 13.70 49.63
CA GLN A 662 -27.95 12.76 49.10
C GLN A 662 -28.41 12.16 47.77
N ALA A 663 -29.63 11.63 47.68
CA ALA A 663 -30.16 11.06 46.43
C ALA A 663 -30.30 12.11 45.31
N LYS A 664 -30.47 13.40 45.63
CA LYS A 664 -30.39 14.50 44.65
C LYS A 664 -28.97 14.75 44.18
N ALA A 665 -28.02 14.90 45.11
CA ALA A 665 -26.61 15.10 44.76
C ALA A 665 -26.04 13.94 43.94
N GLU A 666 -26.44 12.69 44.23
CA GLU A 666 -26.11 11.50 43.43
C GLU A 666 -26.73 11.56 42.03
N ASN A 667 -28.00 12.02 41.89
CA ASN A 667 -28.63 12.23 40.59
C ASN A 667 -27.96 13.36 39.78
N GLU A 668 -27.57 14.46 40.43
CA GLU A 668 -26.86 15.57 39.80
C GLU A 668 -25.48 15.12 39.30
N ALA A 669 -24.71 14.41 40.12
CA ALA A 669 -23.42 13.83 39.73
C ALA A 669 -23.57 12.80 38.58
N LEU A 670 -24.60 11.96 38.59
CA LEU A 670 -24.89 11.03 37.49
C LEU A 670 -25.30 11.78 36.20
N GLN A 671 -26.03 12.89 36.30
CA GLN A 671 -26.36 13.72 35.14
C GLN A 671 -25.12 14.41 34.55
N GLU A 672 -24.20 14.90 35.39
CA GLU A 672 -22.91 15.42 34.92
C GLU A 672 -22.06 14.32 34.28
N GLU A 673 -22.02 13.10 34.84
CA GLU A 673 -21.28 11.98 34.25
C GLU A 673 -21.88 11.55 32.90
N ILE A 674 -23.21 11.47 32.79
CA ILE A 674 -23.94 11.20 31.54
C ILE A 674 -23.65 12.29 30.49
N LYS A 675 -23.63 13.56 30.90
CA LYS A 675 -23.28 14.68 30.03
C LYS A 675 -21.85 14.58 29.51
N CYS A 676 -20.87 14.39 30.39
CA CYS A 676 -19.46 14.21 29.98
C CYS A 676 -19.27 13.01 29.05
N LYS A 677 -19.97 11.89 29.31
CA LYS A 677 -19.96 10.72 28.42
C LYS A 677 -20.62 11.00 27.07
N SER A 678 -21.70 11.79 27.01
CA SER A 678 -22.36 12.14 25.75
C SER A 678 -21.53 13.10 24.90
N GLU A 679 -20.84 14.06 25.52
CA GLU A 679 -19.88 14.96 24.87
C GLU A 679 -18.68 14.18 24.30
N PHE A 680 -18.13 13.22 25.05
CA PHE A 680 -17.06 12.32 24.56
C PHE A 680 -17.52 11.43 23.40
N ILE A 681 -18.75 10.89 23.44
CA ILE A 681 -19.35 10.13 22.33
C ILE A 681 -19.54 11.03 21.09
N ALA A 682 -19.93 12.30 21.26
CA ALA A 682 -20.02 13.26 20.17
C ALA A 682 -18.65 13.55 19.54
N GLU A 683 -17.60 13.67 20.35
CA GLU A 683 -16.22 13.86 19.85
C GLU A 683 -15.72 12.63 19.07
N LEU A 684 -15.93 11.42 19.61
CA LEU A 684 -15.58 10.17 18.93
C LEU A 684 -16.31 10.01 17.59
N ASN A 685 -17.60 10.37 17.53
CA ASN A 685 -18.36 10.39 16.28
C ASN A 685 -17.81 11.41 15.27
N SER A 686 -17.40 12.60 15.74
CA SER A 686 -16.75 13.61 14.89
C SER A 686 -15.44 13.09 14.29
N ARG A 687 -14.55 12.52 15.13
CA ARG A 687 -13.30 11.89 14.69
C ARG A 687 -13.54 10.72 13.74
N TYR A 688 -14.57 9.89 13.98
CA TYR A 688 -14.95 8.78 13.10
C TYR A 688 -15.41 9.27 11.71
N VAL A 689 -16.20 10.34 11.65
CA VAL A 689 -16.62 10.98 10.39
C VAL A 689 -15.43 11.61 9.66
N GLU A 690 -14.43 12.15 10.37
CA GLU A 690 -13.19 12.61 9.76
C GLU A 690 -12.35 11.45 9.19
N CYS A 691 -12.20 10.35 9.93
CA CYS A 691 -11.57 9.13 9.43
C CYS A 691 -12.27 8.58 8.18
N GLN A 692 -13.61 8.60 8.12
CA GLN A 692 -14.34 8.25 6.89
C GLN A 692 -14.04 9.20 5.73
N LYS A 693 -13.97 10.52 5.97
CA LYS A 693 -13.60 11.52 4.94
C LYS A 693 -12.16 11.30 4.43
N LEU A 694 -11.22 10.99 5.31
CA LEU A 694 -9.84 10.67 4.94
C LEU A 694 -9.74 9.36 4.14
N ASN A 695 -10.46 8.31 4.53
CA ASN A 695 -10.49 7.04 3.79
C ASN A 695 -11.07 7.25 2.37
N ARG A 696 -12.16 8.01 2.22
CA ARG A 696 -12.71 8.39 0.89
C ARG A 696 -11.71 9.19 0.04
N LYS A 697 -10.96 10.13 0.63
CA LYS A 697 -9.88 10.85 -0.07
C LYS A 697 -8.76 9.90 -0.53
N TYR A 698 -8.37 8.94 0.31
CA TYR A 698 -7.34 7.95 -0.03
C TYR A 698 -7.81 7.03 -1.16
N GLN A 699 -9.06 6.55 -1.12
CA GLN A 699 -9.68 5.78 -2.21
C GLN A 699 -9.71 6.57 -3.53
N GLN A 700 -10.04 7.86 -3.48
CA GLN A 700 -9.99 8.75 -4.67
C GLN A 700 -8.56 8.94 -5.20
N GLN A 701 -7.56 9.05 -4.33
CA GLN A 701 -6.15 9.11 -4.72
C GLN A 701 -5.67 7.80 -5.36
N CYS A 702 -6.04 6.65 -4.80
CA CYS A 702 -5.75 5.34 -5.38
C CYS A 702 -6.42 5.16 -6.75
N GLN A 703 -7.67 5.59 -6.92
CA GLN A 703 -8.35 5.54 -8.23
C GLN A 703 -7.63 6.44 -9.25
N LYS A 704 -7.31 7.69 -8.89
CA LYS A 704 -6.58 8.62 -9.77
C LYS A 704 -5.21 8.05 -10.18
N ALA A 705 -4.50 7.39 -9.26
CA ALA A 705 -3.22 6.73 -9.55
C ALA A 705 -3.38 5.49 -10.46
N LEU A 706 -4.50 4.75 -10.37
CA LEU A 706 -4.83 3.67 -11.30
C LEU A 706 -5.17 4.21 -12.70
N ASP A 707 -5.91 5.31 -12.78
CA ASP A 707 -6.27 5.97 -14.05
C ASP A 707 -5.02 6.54 -14.75
N GLU A 708 -4.13 7.21 -14.01
CA GLU A 708 -2.82 7.69 -14.50
C GLU A 708 -1.90 6.53 -14.90
N ALA A 709 -1.87 5.43 -14.13
CA ALA A 709 -1.13 4.23 -14.52
C ALA A 709 -1.72 3.57 -15.78
N GLN A 710 -3.02 3.75 -16.06
CA GLN A 710 -3.66 3.24 -17.26
C GLN A 710 -3.37 4.11 -18.49
N THR A 711 -3.45 5.44 -18.40
CA THR A 711 -3.04 6.32 -19.52
C THR A 711 -1.58 6.09 -19.89
N MET A 712 -0.68 5.98 -18.90
CA MET A 712 0.73 5.65 -19.09
C MET A 712 0.97 4.29 -19.79
N ARG A 713 0.09 3.29 -19.56
CA ARG A 713 0.15 2.01 -20.29
C ARG A 713 -0.27 2.17 -21.75
N ASP A 714 -1.29 2.98 -22.02
CA ASP A 714 -1.84 3.15 -23.37
C ASP A 714 -0.97 4.08 -24.24
N GLU A 715 -0.34 5.10 -23.65
CA GLU A 715 0.79 5.83 -24.25
C GLU A 715 1.96 4.87 -24.57
N ALA A 716 2.32 3.98 -23.63
CA ALA A 716 3.37 2.99 -23.86
C ALA A 716 3.01 1.93 -24.92
N LYS A 717 1.71 1.67 -25.20
CA LYS A 717 1.27 0.88 -26.36
C LYS A 717 1.43 1.68 -27.65
N PHE A 718 0.97 2.94 -27.68
CA PHE A 718 1.10 3.84 -28.82
C PHE A 718 2.56 4.03 -29.26
N HIS A 719 3.48 4.19 -28.31
CA HIS A 719 4.91 4.26 -28.60
C HIS A 719 5.51 2.94 -29.11
N ARG A 720 4.98 1.77 -28.73
CA ARG A 720 5.39 0.48 -29.33
C ARG A 720 4.92 0.36 -30.77
N THR A 721 3.62 0.55 -31.02
CA THR A 721 3.06 0.43 -32.37
C THR A 721 3.70 1.42 -33.35
N LYS A 722 4.03 2.64 -32.89
CA LYS A 722 4.77 3.62 -33.71
C LYS A 722 6.24 3.23 -33.94
N ASN A 723 6.89 2.54 -33.00
CA ASN A 723 8.25 2.00 -33.19
C ASN A 723 8.24 0.80 -34.16
N GLU A 724 7.21 -0.06 -34.07
CA GLU A 724 6.97 -1.18 -34.99
C GLU A 724 6.71 -0.66 -36.42
N GLU A 725 5.91 0.40 -36.59
CA GLU A 725 5.70 1.11 -37.86
C GLU A 725 7.02 1.68 -38.42
N VAL A 726 7.82 2.37 -37.60
CA VAL A 726 9.13 2.91 -38.01
C VAL A 726 10.11 1.80 -38.40
N GLN A 727 10.11 0.65 -37.72
CA GLN A 727 10.91 -0.52 -38.09
C GLN A 727 10.43 -1.17 -39.39
N MET A 728 9.12 -1.23 -39.63
CA MET A 728 8.56 -1.69 -40.90
C MET A 728 9.03 -0.78 -42.05
N ILE A 729 8.88 0.54 -41.93
CA ILE A 729 9.34 1.52 -42.94
C ILE A 729 10.86 1.46 -43.14
N ALA A 730 11.64 1.25 -42.08
CA ALA A 730 13.10 1.11 -42.17
C ALA A 730 13.52 -0.19 -42.88
N THR A 731 12.85 -1.31 -42.62
CA THR A 731 13.13 -2.59 -43.28
C THR A 731 12.67 -2.61 -44.74
N GLU A 732 11.55 -1.95 -45.07
CA GLU A 732 11.11 -1.72 -46.44
C GLU A 732 12.12 -0.87 -47.23
N LYS A 733 12.56 0.26 -46.68
CA LYS A 733 13.62 1.10 -47.31
C LYS A 733 14.95 0.37 -47.47
N LEU A 734 15.31 -0.52 -46.54
CA LEU A 734 16.51 -1.35 -46.67
C LEU A 734 16.33 -2.42 -47.75
N ALA A 735 15.12 -2.95 -47.94
CA ALA A 735 14.80 -3.90 -49.01
C ALA A 735 14.84 -3.22 -50.40
N THR A 736 14.30 -2.00 -50.55
CA THR A 736 14.35 -1.26 -51.82
C THR A 736 15.79 -0.86 -52.17
N LEU A 737 16.53 -0.24 -51.25
CA LEU A 737 17.95 0.09 -51.46
C LEU A 737 18.79 -1.15 -51.82
N LYS A 738 18.48 -2.32 -51.26
CA LYS A 738 19.13 -3.58 -51.61
C LYS A 738 18.77 -4.06 -53.02
N SER A 739 17.51 -3.92 -53.45
CA SER A 739 17.10 -4.26 -54.82
C SER A 739 17.70 -3.31 -55.86
N GLU A 740 17.74 -2.01 -55.57
CA GLU A 740 18.37 -0.98 -56.40
C GLU A 740 19.88 -1.23 -56.53
N SER A 741 20.59 -1.41 -55.41
CA SER A 741 22.02 -1.75 -55.41
C SER A 741 22.30 -3.05 -56.19
N THR A 742 21.45 -4.06 -56.05
CA THR A 742 21.56 -5.31 -56.83
C THR A 742 21.32 -5.08 -58.33
N ALA A 743 20.41 -4.18 -58.71
CA ALA A 743 20.18 -3.80 -60.10
C ALA A 743 21.39 -3.04 -60.68
N THR A 744 21.95 -2.07 -59.95
CA THR A 744 23.16 -1.32 -60.35
C THR A 744 24.38 -2.24 -60.48
N ILE A 745 24.59 -3.16 -59.54
CA ILE A 745 25.67 -4.17 -59.61
C ILE A 745 25.48 -5.05 -60.86
N ASN A 746 24.26 -5.47 -61.18
CA ASN A 746 23.98 -6.26 -62.38
C ASN A 746 24.14 -5.44 -63.68
N GLN A 747 23.88 -4.13 -63.67
CA GLN A 747 24.17 -3.24 -64.79
C GLN A 747 25.69 -3.11 -65.00
N LEU A 748 26.44 -2.72 -63.98
CA LEU A 748 27.90 -2.60 -64.04
C LEU A 748 28.57 -3.91 -64.47
N ARG A 749 28.03 -5.06 -64.06
CA ARG A 749 28.51 -6.38 -64.49
C ARG A 749 28.31 -6.64 -65.99
N ARG A 750 27.21 -6.14 -66.59
CA ARG A 750 26.98 -6.20 -68.04
C ARG A 750 27.91 -5.24 -68.79
N GLU A 751 28.11 -4.03 -68.27
CA GLU A 751 29.02 -3.03 -68.86
C GLU A 751 30.47 -3.55 -68.86
N VAL A 752 30.93 -4.12 -67.74
CA VAL A 752 32.25 -4.80 -67.67
C VAL A 752 32.33 -5.98 -68.64
N GLN A 753 31.27 -6.79 -68.77
CA GLN A 753 31.25 -7.89 -69.74
C GLN A 753 31.34 -7.39 -71.20
N GLN A 754 30.63 -6.32 -71.54
CA GLN A 754 30.71 -5.66 -72.84
C GLN A 754 32.12 -5.10 -73.10
N LYS A 755 32.72 -4.41 -72.12
CA LYS A 755 34.08 -3.87 -72.26
C LYS A 755 35.15 -4.96 -72.38
N THR A 756 35.00 -6.09 -71.71
CA THR A 756 35.86 -7.27 -71.94
C THR A 756 35.72 -7.80 -73.38
N GLN A 757 34.50 -7.86 -73.93
CA GLN A 757 34.26 -8.27 -75.32
C GLN A 757 34.82 -7.26 -76.34
N GLU A 758 34.74 -5.96 -76.07
CA GLU A 758 35.41 -4.92 -76.86
C GLU A 758 36.94 -5.09 -76.84
N ILE A 759 37.52 -5.30 -75.66
CA ILE A 759 38.97 -5.53 -75.50
C ILE A 759 39.43 -6.81 -76.21
N GLU A 760 38.65 -7.89 -76.14
CA GLU A 760 38.89 -9.10 -76.94
C GLU A 760 38.84 -8.81 -78.45
N GLY A 761 37.89 -8.00 -78.90
CA GLY A 761 37.77 -7.58 -80.29
C GLY A 761 38.99 -6.79 -80.76
N LEU A 762 39.40 -5.79 -79.98
CA LEU A 762 40.61 -4.98 -80.23
C LEU A 762 41.88 -5.85 -80.20
N ASN A 763 42.00 -6.80 -79.28
CA ASN A 763 43.13 -7.74 -79.25
C ASN A 763 43.15 -8.67 -80.48
N LYS A 764 41.99 -9.11 -80.98
CA LYS A 764 41.87 -9.88 -82.24
C LYS A 764 42.26 -9.04 -83.46
N VAL A 765 41.95 -7.74 -83.47
CA VAL A 765 42.43 -6.80 -84.52
C VAL A 765 43.93 -6.58 -84.42
N LEU A 766 44.47 -6.32 -83.22
CA LEU A 766 45.91 -6.15 -83.00
C LEU A 766 46.72 -7.40 -83.37
N ALA A 767 46.19 -8.59 -83.08
CA ALA A 767 46.80 -9.86 -83.49
C ALA A 767 46.84 -10.02 -85.02
N ARG A 768 45.76 -9.63 -85.73
CA ARG A 768 45.75 -9.59 -87.20
C ARG A 768 46.77 -8.60 -87.74
N THR A 769 46.74 -7.33 -87.31
CA THR A 769 47.69 -6.31 -87.80
C THR A 769 49.15 -6.69 -87.52
N ARG A 770 49.44 -7.42 -86.43
CA ARG A 770 50.77 -7.98 -86.17
C ARG A 770 51.14 -9.10 -87.16
N ALA A 771 50.21 -10.00 -87.49
CA ALA A 771 50.43 -11.03 -88.50
C ALA A 771 50.56 -10.44 -89.92
N ASP A 772 49.81 -9.39 -90.24
CA ASP A 772 49.88 -8.66 -91.52
C ASP A 772 51.21 -7.89 -91.66
N LEU A 773 51.76 -7.38 -90.54
CA LEU A 773 53.06 -6.70 -90.49
C LEU A 773 54.26 -7.66 -90.39
N ALA A 774 54.09 -8.87 -89.86
CA ALA A 774 55.16 -9.86 -89.73
C ALA A 774 55.97 -10.09 -91.03
N PRO A 775 55.37 -10.35 -92.22
CA PRO A 775 56.15 -10.51 -93.45
C PRO A 775 56.90 -9.25 -93.89
N LEU A 776 56.40 -8.05 -93.56
CA LEU A 776 57.12 -6.80 -93.79
C LEU A 776 58.35 -6.71 -92.89
N THR A 777 58.20 -6.98 -91.59
CA THR A 777 59.28 -6.82 -90.60
C THR A 777 60.30 -7.95 -90.58
N GLU A 778 59.88 -9.20 -90.80
CA GLU A 778 60.72 -10.40 -90.66
C GLU A 778 61.31 -10.88 -91.99
N VAL A 779 60.71 -10.52 -93.14
CA VAL A 779 61.17 -10.97 -94.46
C VAL A 779 61.63 -9.79 -95.32
N GLN A 780 60.76 -8.79 -95.56
CA GLN A 780 61.08 -7.71 -96.50
C GLN A 780 62.16 -6.76 -95.98
N ILE A 781 62.10 -6.32 -94.72
CA ILE A 781 63.12 -5.44 -94.13
C ILE A 781 64.51 -6.11 -94.12
N PRO A 782 64.68 -7.38 -93.68
CA PRO A 782 65.97 -8.07 -93.80
C PRO A 782 66.47 -8.23 -95.24
N GLN A 783 65.61 -8.57 -96.21
CA GLN A 783 65.98 -8.66 -97.62
C GLN A 783 66.45 -7.32 -98.19
N LEU A 784 65.75 -6.22 -97.88
CA LEU A 784 66.15 -4.87 -98.28
C LEU A 784 67.47 -4.45 -97.61
N ASN A 785 67.67 -4.77 -96.34
CA ASN A 785 68.94 -4.54 -95.64
C ASN A 785 70.10 -5.34 -96.27
N GLU A 786 69.86 -6.59 -96.68
CA GLU A 786 70.86 -7.40 -97.37
C GLU A 786 71.19 -6.85 -98.77
N GLN A 787 70.18 -6.42 -99.54
CA GLN A 787 70.38 -5.74 -100.82
C GLN A 787 71.19 -4.45 -100.65
N VAL A 788 70.87 -3.62 -99.65
CA VAL A 788 71.65 -2.42 -99.30
C VAL A 788 73.08 -2.78 -98.86
N ALA A 789 73.28 -3.88 -98.14
CA ALA A 789 74.61 -4.37 -97.75
C ALA A 789 75.40 -4.96 -98.93
N LYS A 790 74.72 -5.50 -99.96
CA LYS A 790 75.32 -5.96 -101.22
C LYS A 790 75.76 -4.76 -102.07
N LEU A 791 74.87 -3.79 -102.29
CA LEU A 791 75.17 -2.54 -103.00
C LEU A 791 76.30 -1.74 -102.33
N LYS A 792 76.38 -1.74 -100.98
CA LYS A 792 77.50 -1.15 -100.24
C LYS A 792 78.84 -1.85 -100.49
N ARG A 793 78.85 -3.20 -100.55
CA ARG A 793 80.04 -3.98 -100.92
C ARG A 793 80.46 -3.72 -102.37
N GLU A 794 79.51 -3.71 -103.30
CA GLU A 794 79.75 -3.41 -104.72
C GLU A 794 80.31 -1.98 -104.92
N ARG A 795 79.78 -0.97 -104.20
CA ARG A 795 80.37 0.38 -104.19
C ARG A 795 81.79 0.41 -103.60
N GLN A 796 82.06 -0.37 -102.55
CA GLN A 796 83.41 -0.45 -101.97
C GLN A 796 84.41 -1.12 -102.92
N GLU A 797 84.02 -2.21 -103.60
CA GLU A 797 84.84 -2.84 -104.64
C GLU A 797 85.10 -1.90 -105.81
N LEU A 798 84.08 -1.17 -106.27
CA LEU A 798 84.23 -0.16 -107.33
C LEU A 798 85.17 0.97 -106.89
N ALA A 799 85.03 1.50 -105.67
CA ALA A 799 85.93 2.52 -105.13
C ALA A 799 87.39 2.03 -105.02
N ILE A 800 87.61 0.76 -104.64
CA ILE A 800 88.95 0.15 -104.63
C ILE A 800 89.50 0.01 -106.06
N ARG A 801 88.69 -0.44 -107.02
CA ARG A 801 89.10 -0.54 -108.44
C ARG A 801 89.43 0.84 -109.03
N ILE A 802 88.58 1.85 -108.81
CA ILE A 802 88.82 3.23 -109.24
C ILE A 802 90.12 3.76 -108.61
N LYS A 803 90.35 3.54 -107.31
CA LYS A 803 91.60 3.93 -106.65
C LYS A 803 92.82 3.26 -107.28
N SER A 804 92.76 1.96 -107.57
CA SER A 804 93.85 1.24 -108.25
C SER A 804 94.08 1.72 -109.69
N LEU A 805 93.04 2.16 -110.40
CA LEU A 805 93.15 2.78 -111.73
C LEU A 805 93.77 4.18 -111.65
N CYS A 806 93.43 4.98 -110.62
CA CYS A 806 94.10 6.26 -110.35
C CYS A 806 95.58 6.07 -109.98
N GLU A 807 95.91 5.04 -109.19
CA GLU A 807 97.29 4.70 -108.84
C GLU A 807 98.09 4.21 -110.05
N LEU A 808 97.48 3.44 -110.96
CA LEU A 808 98.05 3.07 -112.26
C LEU A 808 98.23 4.28 -113.19
N ALA A 809 97.27 5.20 -113.23
CA ALA A 809 97.38 6.44 -114.02
C ALA A 809 98.56 7.31 -113.53
N GLN A 810 98.66 7.52 -112.21
CA GLN A 810 99.78 8.23 -111.57
C GLN A 810 101.13 7.52 -111.72
N PHE A 811 101.14 6.22 -112.04
CA PHE A 811 102.35 5.48 -112.38
C PHE A 811 102.73 5.71 -113.85
N ALA A 812 101.76 5.69 -114.77
CA ALA A 812 101.96 5.99 -116.19
C ALA A 812 102.47 7.43 -116.42
N GLU A 813 101.93 8.42 -115.69
CA GLU A 813 102.42 9.81 -115.68
C GLU A 813 103.90 9.95 -115.31
N LYS A 814 104.47 8.98 -114.58
CA LYS A 814 105.84 9.05 -114.04
C LYS A 814 106.88 8.23 -114.81
N THR A 815 106.48 7.50 -115.86
CA THR A 815 107.32 6.42 -116.44
C THR A 815 107.42 6.37 -117.96
N THR A 816 106.88 7.33 -118.72
CA THR A 816 107.00 7.32 -120.20
C THR A 816 107.47 8.63 -120.81
N GLU A 817 108.48 8.54 -121.68
CA GLU A 817 108.81 9.59 -122.65
C GLU A 817 107.76 9.64 -123.78
N PHE A 818 107.72 10.76 -124.50
CA PHE A 818 106.54 11.17 -125.27
C PHE A 818 106.15 10.25 -126.43
N SER A 819 104.87 9.86 -126.46
CA SER A 819 104.18 9.29 -127.62
C SER A 819 102.80 9.96 -127.75
N PRO A 820 102.34 10.37 -128.96
CA PRO A 820 101.06 11.07 -129.12
C PRO A 820 99.84 10.33 -128.53
N ASN A 821 99.89 8.99 -128.50
CA ASN A 821 98.78 8.16 -128.03
C ASN A 821 98.63 8.16 -126.49
N SER A 822 99.68 8.45 -125.71
CA SER A 822 99.56 8.48 -124.24
C SER A 822 98.86 9.75 -123.76
N ILE A 823 99.05 10.88 -124.45
CA ILE A 823 98.38 12.16 -124.13
C ILE A 823 96.86 12.02 -124.25
N ALA A 824 96.37 11.37 -125.31
CA ALA A 824 94.94 11.13 -125.51
C ALA A 824 94.35 10.23 -124.40
N PHE A 825 95.10 9.22 -123.95
CA PHE A 825 94.68 8.33 -122.86
C PHE A 825 94.60 9.06 -121.50
N VAL A 826 95.58 9.92 -121.18
CA VAL A 826 95.57 10.74 -119.96
C VAL A 826 94.43 11.75 -119.98
N GLN A 827 94.14 12.39 -121.12
CA GLN A 827 92.99 13.30 -121.24
C GLN A 827 91.65 12.57 -121.06
N ALA A 828 91.50 11.36 -121.63
CA ALA A 828 90.30 10.54 -121.40
C ALA A 828 90.15 10.12 -119.92
N LEU A 829 91.26 9.78 -119.24
CA LEU A 829 91.27 9.46 -117.81
C LEU A 829 90.87 10.65 -116.93
N HIS A 830 91.33 11.86 -117.26
CA HIS A 830 90.90 13.08 -116.56
C HIS A 830 89.41 13.35 -116.75
N HIS A 831 88.90 13.25 -117.98
CA HIS A 831 87.49 13.47 -118.27
C HIS A 831 86.59 12.44 -117.54
N PHE A 832 87.00 11.17 -117.50
CA PHE A 832 86.31 10.12 -116.74
C PHE A 832 86.35 10.36 -115.22
N ASN A 833 87.49 10.84 -114.69
CA ASN A 833 87.64 11.12 -113.27
C ASN A 833 86.71 12.26 -112.80
N ASP A 834 86.56 13.33 -113.60
CA ASP A 834 85.63 14.42 -113.28
C ASP A 834 84.14 14.04 -113.51
N GLU A 835 83.82 13.13 -114.43
CA GLU A 835 82.46 12.57 -114.57
C GLU A 835 82.05 11.63 -113.43
N VAL A 836 82.99 10.86 -112.88
CA VAL A 836 82.74 9.91 -111.77
C VAL A 836 82.72 10.62 -110.40
N ARG A 837 83.36 11.79 -110.29
CA ARG A 837 83.49 12.59 -109.06
C ARG A 837 82.19 12.87 -108.27
N PRO A 838 81.01 13.05 -108.89
CA PRO A 838 79.74 13.25 -108.17
C PRO A 838 79.15 11.96 -107.57
N PHE A 839 79.69 10.78 -107.89
CA PHE A 839 79.10 9.47 -107.56
C PHE A 839 79.92 8.64 -106.55
N LEU A 840 81.11 9.12 -106.16
CA LEU A 840 82.02 8.47 -105.21
C LEU A 840 81.70 8.77 -103.74
#